data_AF-A0A8T5U5E5-F1
#
_entry.id   AF-A0A8T5U5E5-F1
#
_cell.length_a   1.000
_cell.length_b   1.000
_cell.length_c   1.000
_cell.angle_alpha   90.00
_cell.angle_beta   90.00
_cell.angle_gamma   90.00
#
_symmetry.space_group_name_H-M   'P 1'
#
loop_
_entity.id
_entity.type
_entity.pdbx_description
1 polymer ?
#
loop_
_entity_poly.entity_id
_entity_poly.type
_entity_poly.pdbx_seq_one_letter_code
_entity_poly.pdbx_strand_id
1 'polypeptide(L)'
;MNLKKKITTIKSENINSLEIDDFVKSEFKIDIFNSYSKFYNEIKIFSESYLFSDLKTDHFSLKQEIISELKLVSSNITNFNSNGRNVKRIIKNNKFLDNFLKINKELQNSIYEFILILEKNFQKTDKFYNNNTLCWIEANKIKDLYFKLNDIPSNLGIWEEIKELEAYLQSLVEAKSIKKTKSRKEILLSFHFNELNSFFLSKSDDNKAIYDDFIYLLYRNGIFEEYEGEKFVNILERKETIENLKKKMRPVIIELIKDLLGDILQEIEELDQKYDLSGQGIGKSDIKGLMSQKFTEILPKTVDLYFKGLDKQFQGGINNISDPVEFVKIINLNYKKVDIFAAKIDEIDNWIMKFDTIIKPYTNITANLKKTLANIISEVIRRKEEYLNYLNNIKDESFRVDVRIFVDTKIAEVNKMINSYENEASLIIKEELPQLKQIRDLLSNYKLKIDEIKTEVYNKLDAYKENNIDIYATIKHWEDNFNRKKNQLSFLLTVLMNKIFKSFKDLIDTESILFAEITEITKQTENFEGLPFNFALSSFLAVRLSEDELKERITEISSKINQITSSLGLYELERSKLEEILTNKAKIRQGVSISNIQCTVCHKNINFVKDKLIMCPFCGSRFHYLCVADWLSKHNSCPMCQNQFLDPSLGLFESE
;
A
#
# COMPACT_ATOMS: atom_id res chain seq x y z
N MET A 1 55.05 20.62 -64.76
CA MET A 1 55.80 20.13 -65.94
C MET A 1 56.90 21.10 -66.38
N ASN A 2 56.62 22.41 -66.49
CA ASN A 2 57.62 23.46 -66.79
C ASN A 2 58.75 23.55 -65.76
N LEU A 3 58.42 23.46 -64.47
CA LEU A 3 59.41 23.49 -63.38
C LEU A 3 60.48 22.38 -63.52
N LYS A 4 60.03 21.16 -63.84
CA LYS A 4 60.91 20.00 -64.05
C LYS A 4 61.82 20.23 -65.26
N LYS A 5 61.30 20.75 -66.38
CA LYS A 5 62.11 21.08 -67.57
C LYS A 5 63.17 22.13 -67.24
N LYS A 6 62.80 23.26 -66.64
CA LYS A 6 63.74 24.33 -66.25
C LYS A 6 64.80 23.88 -65.25
N ILE A 7 64.44 23.13 -64.21
CA ILE A 7 65.42 22.59 -63.24
C ILE A 7 66.41 21.63 -63.91
N THR A 8 65.98 20.88 -64.93
CA THR A 8 66.87 19.98 -65.67
C THR A 8 67.85 20.78 -66.54
N THR A 9 67.41 21.89 -67.14
CA THR A 9 68.26 22.84 -67.91
C THR A 9 69.26 23.57 -67.01
N ILE A 10 68.83 24.06 -65.84
CA ILE A 10 69.70 24.76 -64.88
C ILE A 10 70.79 23.83 -64.33
N LYS A 11 70.47 22.54 -64.13
CA LYS A 11 71.46 21.53 -63.73
C LYS A 11 72.50 21.22 -64.81
N SER A 12 72.16 21.35 -66.10
CA SER A 12 73.13 21.16 -67.19
C SER A 12 74.06 22.37 -67.38
N GLU A 13 73.71 23.53 -66.83
CA GLU A 13 74.43 24.80 -67.02
C GLU A 13 75.43 25.14 -65.87
N ASN A 14 75.64 24.25 -64.89
CA ASN A 14 76.56 24.44 -63.75
C ASN A 14 76.28 25.72 -62.92
N ILE A 15 75.01 26.10 -62.79
CA ILE A 15 74.57 27.30 -62.09
C ILE A 15 74.58 27.12 -60.55
N ASN A 16 74.84 28.22 -59.84
CA ASN A 16 75.00 28.32 -58.39
C ASN A 16 73.73 27.91 -57.62
N SER A 17 73.87 27.28 -56.45
CA SER A 17 72.74 26.72 -55.67
C SER A 17 71.71 27.75 -55.20
N LEU A 18 72.12 29.02 -55.07
CA LEU A 18 71.26 30.13 -54.67
C LEU A 18 70.19 30.48 -55.72
N GLU A 19 70.54 30.45 -57.02
CA GLU A 19 69.57 30.74 -58.09
C GLU A 19 68.49 29.65 -58.21
N ILE A 20 68.85 28.40 -57.93
CA ILE A 20 67.90 27.28 -57.89
C ILE A 20 66.93 27.45 -56.73
N ASP A 21 67.42 27.87 -55.56
CA ASP A 21 66.59 28.07 -54.37
C ASP A 21 65.60 29.23 -54.55
N ASP A 22 66.03 30.35 -55.14
CA ASP A 22 65.15 31.49 -55.39
C ASP A 22 64.16 31.23 -56.53
N PHE A 23 64.55 30.48 -57.57
CA PHE A 23 63.63 30.01 -58.60
C PHE A 23 62.55 29.08 -58.00
N VAL A 24 62.92 28.12 -57.15
CA VAL A 24 61.97 27.23 -56.47
C VAL A 24 61.00 28.03 -55.58
N LYS A 25 61.49 29.00 -54.80
CA LYS A 25 60.61 29.86 -53.99
C LYS A 25 59.61 30.66 -54.85
N SER A 26 60.04 31.17 -56.01
CA SER A 26 59.17 31.98 -56.89
C SER A 26 58.00 31.18 -57.52
N GLU A 27 58.19 29.88 -57.70
CA GLU A 27 57.22 29.02 -58.39
C GLU A 27 56.27 28.30 -57.43
N PHE A 28 56.70 28.02 -56.20
CA PHE A 28 55.80 27.59 -55.14
C PHE A 28 55.07 28.84 -54.62
N LYS A 29 53.85 29.08 -55.11
CA LYS A 29 53.00 30.22 -54.74
C LYS A 29 52.64 30.25 -53.25
N ILE A 30 53.59 30.69 -52.41
CA ILE A 30 53.48 30.75 -50.93
C ILE A 30 52.28 31.60 -50.52
N ASP A 31 51.95 32.65 -51.26
CA ASP A 31 50.81 33.52 -50.95
C ASP A 31 49.47 32.76 -51.00
N ILE A 32 49.33 31.79 -51.90
CA ILE A 32 48.15 30.93 -51.96
C ILE A 32 48.09 30.00 -50.74
N PHE A 33 49.24 29.43 -50.34
CA PHE A 33 49.32 28.63 -49.12
C PHE A 33 48.94 29.47 -47.88
N ASN A 34 49.49 30.68 -47.76
CA ASN A 34 49.18 31.60 -46.67
C ASN A 34 47.69 31.96 -46.65
N SER A 35 47.07 32.12 -47.83
CA SER A 35 45.63 32.37 -47.95
C SER A 35 44.80 31.17 -47.44
N TYR A 36 45.18 29.93 -47.77
CA TYR A 36 44.52 28.74 -47.21
C TYR A 36 44.71 28.60 -45.70
N SER A 37 45.92 28.88 -45.19
CA SER A 37 46.17 28.86 -43.75
C SER A 37 45.34 29.92 -43.01
N LYS A 38 45.23 31.12 -43.61
CA LYS A 38 44.42 32.21 -43.05
C LYS A 38 42.94 31.83 -43.04
N PHE A 39 42.42 31.34 -44.16
CA PHE A 39 41.04 30.86 -44.27
C PHE A 39 40.72 29.78 -43.23
N TYR A 40 41.58 28.77 -43.08
CA TYR A 40 41.40 27.73 -42.07
C TYR A 40 41.31 28.31 -40.65
N ASN A 41 42.22 29.24 -40.30
CA ASN A 41 42.22 29.85 -38.98
C ASN A 41 40.95 30.68 -38.72
N GLU A 42 40.48 31.44 -39.71
CA GLU A 42 39.25 32.23 -39.62
C GLU A 42 38.01 31.34 -39.47
N ILE A 43 37.90 30.28 -40.27
CA ILE A 43 36.81 29.29 -40.19
C ILE A 43 36.84 28.53 -38.86
N LYS A 44 38.02 28.19 -38.37
CA LYS A 44 38.18 27.52 -37.09
C LYS A 44 37.66 28.39 -35.95
N ILE A 45 38.12 29.64 -35.87
CA ILE A 45 37.67 30.60 -34.85
C ILE A 45 36.17 30.83 -34.95
N PHE A 46 35.63 31.01 -36.16
CA PHE A 46 34.20 31.19 -36.39
C PHE A 46 33.40 29.98 -35.88
N SER A 47 33.79 28.76 -36.25
CA SER A 47 33.06 27.55 -35.87
C SER A 47 33.12 27.28 -34.37
N GLU A 48 34.29 27.50 -33.75
CA GLU A 48 34.49 27.35 -32.30
C GLU A 48 33.66 28.37 -31.52
N SER A 49 33.50 29.58 -32.04
CA SER A 49 32.74 30.66 -31.40
C SER A 49 31.23 30.50 -31.56
N TYR A 50 30.76 29.99 -32.70
CA TYR A 50 29.35 30.10 -33.08
C TYR A 50 28.66 28.79 -33.50
N LEU A 51 29.38 27.77 -33.98
CA LEU A 51 28.75 26.55 -34.51
C LEU A 51 28.77 25.37 -33.53
N PHE A 52 29.67 25.37 -32.55
CA PHE A 52 29.84 24.25 -31.61
C PHE A 52 28.94 24.32 -30.38
N SER A 53 28.39 25.48 -30.04
CA SER A 53 27.44 25.67 -28.94
C SER A 53 26.00 25.28 -29.28
N ASP A 54 25.68 25.14 -30.56
CA ASP A 54 24.31 24.93 -31.04
C ASP A 54 23.92 23.46 -31.16
N LEU A 55 22.62 23.23 -31.33
CA LEU A 55 22.07 21.91 -31.60
C LEU A 55 22.70 21.34 -32.89
N LYS A 56 22.94 20.01 -32.90
CA LYS A 56 23.55 19.33 -34.07
C LYS A 56 22.76 19.50 -35.36
N THR A 57 21.46 19.74 -35.23
CA THR A 57 20.48 19.91 -36.31
C THR A 57 20.41 21.33 -36.84
N ASP A 58 20.86 22.32 -36.07
CA ASP A 58 20.80 23.72 -36.45
C ASP A 58 21.97 24.05 -37.40
N HIS A 59 21.75 25.01 -38.30
CA HIS A 59 22.74 25.53 -39.25
C HIS A 59 23.29 24.47 -40.23
N PHE A 60 22.45 23.50 -40.62
CA PHE A 60 22.87 22.34 -41.42
C PHE A 60 23.50 22.73 -42.77
N SER A 61 22.84 23.54 -43.57
CA SER A 61 23.34 23.95 -44.90
C SER A 61 24.63 24.76 -44.78
N LEU A 62 24.73 25.65 -43.80
CA LEU A 62 25.96 26.40 -43.54
C LEU A 62 27.12 25.49 -43.11
N LYS A 63 26.89 24.56 -42.18
CA LYS A 63 27.91 23.59 -41.74
C LYS A 63 28.36 22.70 -42.90
N GLN A 64 27.44 22.27 -43.76
CA GLN A 64 27.75 21.45 -44.92
C GLN A 64 28.67 22.19 -45.90
N GLU A 65 28.41 23.47 -46.14
CA GLU A 65 29.22 24.30 -47.04
C GLU A 65 30.61 24.58 -46.46
N ILE A 66 30.72 24.83 -45.16
CA ILE A 66 32.03 24.98 -44.51
C ILE A 66 32.86 23.70 -44.66
N ILE A 67 32.23 22.53 -44.51
CA ILE A 67 32.90 21.23 -44.69
C ILE A 67 33.31 21.02 -46.16
N SER A 68 32.47 21.38 -47.14
CA SER A 68 32.80 21.24 -48.57
C SER A 68 34.01 22.10 -48.93
N GLU A 69 34.04 23.35 -48.48
CA GLU A 69 35.14 24.30 -48.68
C GLU A 69 36.43 23.83 -47.99
N LEU A 70 36.37 23.38 -46.73
CA LEU A 70 37.53 22.82 -46.04
C LEU A 70 38.08 21.57 -46.74
N LYS A 71 37.21 20.72 -47.30
CA LYS A 71 37.63 19.55 -48.11
C LYS A 71 38.33 19.99 -49.40
N LEU A 72 37.83 21.02 -50.07
CA LEU A 72 38.46 21.60 -51.25
C LEU A 72 39.86 22.16 -50.91
N VAL A 73 39.98 22.93 -49.84
CA VAL A 73 41.27 23.45 -49.35
C VAL A 73 42.24 22.32 -49.00
N SER A 74 41.77 21.29 -48.30
CA SER A 74 42.58 20.11 -47.95
C SER A 74 43.08 19.35 -49.19
N SER A 75 42.23 19.22 -50.21
CA SER A 75 42.61 18.65 -51.51
C SER A 75 43.69 19.48 -52.21
N ASN A 76 43.54 20.81 -52.21
CA ASN A 76 44.53 21.72 -52.78
C ASN A 76 45.89 21.66 -52.06
N ILE A 77 45.90 21.57 -50.73
CA ILE A 77 47.13 21.37 -49.94
C ILE A 77 47.76 20.00 -50.23
N THR A 78 46.94 18.96 -50.44
CA THR A 78 47.43 17.64 -50.86
C THR A 78 48.14 17.70 -52.21
N ASN A 79 47.62 18.49 -53.14
CA ASN A 79 48.25 18.74 -54.42
C ASN A 79 49.58 19.51 -54.25
N PHE A 80 49.65 20.51 -53.37
CA PHE A 80 50.91 21.20 -53.04
C PHE A 80 51.95 20.25 -52.44
N ASN A 81 51.55 19.38 -51.50
CA ASN A 81 52.43 18.37 -50.92
C ASN A 81 52.96 17.39 -51.98
N SER A 82 52.10 16.94 -52.89
CA SER A 82 52.48 16.02 -53.97
C SER A 82 53.46 16.67 -54.96
N ASN A 83 53.19 17.92 -55.34
CA ASN A 83 54.09 18.72 -56.18
C ASN A 83 55.44 18.96 -55.49
N GLY A 84 55.44 19.33 -54.21
CA GLY A 84 56.65 19.51 -53.41
C GLY A 84 57.51 18.24 -53.34
N ARG A 85 56.90 17.08 -53.09
CA ARG A 85 57.61 15.79 -53.08
C ARG A 85 58.22 15.44 -54.44
N ASN A 86 57.49 15.71 -55.53
CA ASN A 86 58.00 15.49 -56.88
C ASN A 86 59.21 16.37 -57.20
N VAL A 87 59.23 17.61 -56.73
CA VAL A 87 60.38 18.52 -56.87
C VAL A 87 61.55 18.08 -55.97
N LYS A 88 61.27 17.61 -54.75
CA LYS A 88 62.28 17.11 -53.80
C LYS A 88 63.05 15.89 -54.33
N ARG A 89 62.40 15.06 -55.15
CA ARG A 89 63.08 13.95 -55.86
C ARG A 89 64.12 14.45 -56.86
N ILE A 90 63.97 15.66 -57.38
CA ILE A 90 64.88 16.28 -58.35
C ILE A 90 65.96 17.08 -57.62
N ILE A 91 65.60 17.89 -56.61
CA ILE A 91 66.53 18.73 -55.85
C ILE A 91 66.68 18.15 -54.43
N LYS A 92 67.77 17.41 -54.20
CA LYS A 92 68.08 16.86 -52.87
C LYS A 92 68.67 17.95 -51.97
N ASN A 93 68.33 17.91 -50.68
CA ASN A 93 68.88 18.79 -49.62
C ASN A 93 68.53 20.29 -49.74
N ASN A 94 67.30 20.63 -50.13
CA ASN A 94 66.81 22.03 -50.11
C ASN A 94 65.98 22.29 -48.82
N LYS A 95 66.51 23.17 -47.96
CA LYS A 95 65.90 23.51 -46.65
C LYS A 95 64.51 24.14 -46.78
N PHE A 96 64.29 24.98 -47.80
CA PHE A 96 63.00 25.63 -48.03
C PHE A 96 61.91 24.60 -48.32
N LEU A 97 62.19 23.65 -49.21
CA LEU A 97 61.25 22.60 -49.62
C LEU A 97 60.95 21.62 -48.48
N ASP A 98 61.95 21.32 -47.64
CA ASP A 98 61.77 20.52 -46.43
C ASP A 98 60.83 21.23 -45.44
N ASN A 99 61.05 22.53 -45.19
CA ASN A 99 60.19 23.31 -44.32
C ASN A 99 58.77 23.46 -44.89
N PHE A 100 58.64 23.75 -46.18
CA PHE A 100 57.36 23.88 -46.87
C PHE A 100 56.54 22.58 -46.81
N LEU A 101 57.15 21.42 -47.05
CA LEU A 101 56.48 20.13 -46.93
C LEU A 101 56.06 19.81 -45.50
N LYS A 102 56.87 20.20 -44.50
CA LYS A 102 56.53 20.04 -43.09
C LYS A 102 55.30 20.88 -42.72
N ILE A 103 55.34 22.18 -43.00
CA ILE A 103 54.25 23.12 -42.69
C ILE A 103 52.95 22.75 -43.41
N ASN A 104 53.01 22.38 -44.69
CA ASN A 104 51.83 21.91 -45.41
C ASN A 104 51.24 20.64 -44.79
N LYS A 105 52.09 19.72 -44.33
CA LYS A 105 51.62 18.48 -43.71
C LYS A 105 50.95 18.74 -42.36
N GLU A 106 51.50 19.65 -41.57
CA GLU A 106 50.90 20.12 -40.31
C GLU A 106 49.54 20.79 -40.55
N LEU A 107 49.45 21.71 -41.52
CA LEU A 107 48.18 22.35 -41.88
C LEU A 107 47.15 21.34 -42.39
N GLN A 108 47.56 20.42 -43.28
CA GLN A 108 46.68 19.37 -43.80
C GLN A 108 46.11 18.49 -42.68
N ASN A 109 46.95 18.08 -41.73
CA ASN A 109 46.49 17.29 -40.58
C ASN A 109 45.52 18.11 -39.71
N SER A 110 45.82 19.39 -39.46
CA SER A 110 44.98 20.28 -38.67
C SER A 110 43.59 20.48 -39.31
N ILE A 111 43.52 20.64 -40.64
CA ILE A 111 42.27 20.74 -41.38
C ILE A 111 41.50 19.41 -41.31
N TYR A 112 42.18 18.28 -41.49
CA TYR A 112 41.54 16.97 -41.45
C TYR A 112 40.93 16.66 -40.07
N GLU A 113 41.69 16.88 -39.00
CA GLU A 113 41.19 16.72 -37.63
C GLU A 113 39.99 17.62 -37.36
N PHE A 114 40.04 18.86 -37.84
CA PHE A 114 38.95 19.81 -37.67
C PHE A 114 37.68 19.43 -38.45
N ILE A 115 37.81 18.91 -39.68
CA ILE A 115 36.67 18.37 -40.45
C ILE A 115 35.99 17.25 -39.66
N LEU A 116 36.74 16.34 -39.04
CA LEU A 116 36.17 15.26 -38.23
C LEU A 116 35.38 15.78 -37.01
N ILE A 117 35.86 16.86 -36.40
CA ILE A 117 35.14 17.52 -35.29
C ILE A 117 33.83 18.13 -35.79
N LEU A 118 33.85 18.82 -36.94
CA LEU A 118 32.65 19.40 -37.55
C LEU A 118 31.62 18.31 -37.92
N GLU A 119 32.07 17.23 -38.57
CA GLU A 119 31.20 16.11 -38.97
C GLU A 119 30.55 15.40 -37.77
N LYS A 120 31.19 15.38 -36.59
CA LYS A 120 30.62 14.81 -35.36
C LYS A 120 29.48 15.64 -34.75
N ASN A 121 29.47 16.95 -35.01
CA ASN A 121 28.51 17.94 -34.49
C ASN A 121 27.46 18.32 -35.55
N PHE A 122 27.25 17.45 -36.53
CA PHE A 122 26.45 17.71 -37.72
C PHE A 122 25.41 16.59 -37.92
N GLN A 123 24.13 16.96 -37.97
CA GLN A 123 23.05 16.01 -38.25
C GLN A 123 22.00 16.65 -39.17
N LYS A 124 21.63 15.93 -40.23
CA LYS A 124 20.53 16.35 -41.11
C LYS A 124 19.17 16.10 -40.46
N THR A 125 18.25 17.04 -40.61
CA THR A 125 16.83 16.86 -40.30
C THR A 125 16.01 16.95 -41.57
N ASP A 126 15.18 15.95 -41.84
CA ASP A 126 14.30 15.96 -43.03
C ASP A 126 12.91 16.57 -42.72
N LYS A 127 12.58 16.77 -41.44
CA LYS A 127 11.26 17.21 -40.98
C LYS A 127 11.26 18.70 -40.65
N PHE A 128 10.24 19.42 -41.12
CA PHE A 128 10.12 20.87 -40.95
C PHE A 128 10.12 21.27 -39.46
N TYR A 129 9.36 20.58 -38.62
CA TYR A 129 9.23 20.88 -37.19
C TYR A 129 10.53 20.65 -36.40
N ASN A 130 11.50 19.91 -36.93
CA ASN A 130 12.81 19.68 -36.32
C ASN A 130 13.88 20.70 -36.78
N ASN A 131 13.56 21.53 -37.78
CA ASN A 131 14.48 22.53 -38.30
C ASN A 131 14.12 23.92 -37.75
N ASN A 132 14.82 24.33 -36.69
CA ASN A 132 14.58 25.62 -36.03
C ASN A 132 14.86 26.80 -36.95
N THR A 133 15.94 26.76 -37.75
CA THR A 133 16.27 27.79 -38.75
C THR A 133 15.06 28.01 -39.65
N LEU A 134 14.59 26.94 -40.30
CA LEU A 134 13.54 27.02 -41.30
C LEU A 134 12.21 27.49 -40.69
N CYS A 135 11.85 26.97 -39.51
CA CYS A 135 10.68 27.43 -38.77
C CYS A 135 10.76 28.93 -38.46
N TRP A 136 11.91 29.39 -37.95
CA TRP A 136 12.10 30.78 -37.56
C TRP A 136 12.10 31.73 -38.75
N ILE A 137 12.80 31.37 -39.82
CA ILE A 137 12.85 32.16 -41.06
C ILE A 137 11.46 32.27 -41.68
N GLU A 138 10.73 31.16 -41.86
CA GLU A 138 9.39 31.19 -42.47
C GLU A 138 8.37 31.94 -41.61
N ALA A 139 8.48 31.87 -40.28
CA ALA A 139 7.65 32.68 -39.39
C ALA A 139 7.97 34.18 -39.54
N ASN A 140 9.25 34.56 -39.57
CA ASN A 140 9.65 35.96 -39.68
C ASN A 140 9.37 36.59 -41.04
N LYS A 141 9.34 35.81 -42.15
CA LYS A 141 8.83 36.29 -43.45
C LYS A 141 7.38 36.75 -43.38
N ILE A 142 6.57 36.12 -42.53
CA ILE A 142 5.15 36.45 -42.35
C ILE A 142 4.98 37.59 -41.32
N LYS A 143 5.74 37.55 -40.22
CA LYS A 143 5.66 38.56 -39.15
C LYS A 143 6.25 39.91 -39.57
N ASP A 144 7.30 39.87 -40.38
CA ASP A 144 8.12 41.00 -40.84
C ASP A 144 8.50 41.99 -39.71
N LEU A 145 8.97 41.44 -38.59
CA LEU A 145 9.34 42.23 -37.41
C LEU A 145 10.55 43.12 -37.70
N TYR A 146 10.70 44.14 -36.84
CA TYR A 146 11.87 44.99 -36.82
C TYR A 146 12.99 44.34 -36.03
N PHE A 147 14.20 44.45 -36.58
CA PHE A 147 15.43 44.04 -35.93
C PHE A 147 16.37 45.24 -35.87
N LYS A 148 17.29 45.22 -34.92
CA LYS A 148 18.47 46.08 -34.88
C LYS A 148 19.74 45.23 -35.06
N LEU A 149 20.74 45.82 -35.72
CA LEU A 149 22.11 45.31 -35.73
C LEU A 149 22.82 45.82 -34.47
N ASN A 150 23.29 44.90 -33.64
CA ASN A 150 24.17 45.18 -32.50
C ASN A 150 25.64 45.19 -32.95
N ASP A 151 26.55 45.52 -32.03
CA ASP A 151 27.99 45.58 -32.31
C ASP A 151 28.51 44.26 -32.90
N ILE A 152 29.16 44.35 -34.06
CA ILE A 152 29.72 43.19 -34.75
C ILE A 152 31.05 42.81 -34.08
N PRO A 153 31.19 41.57 -33.58
CA PRO A 153 32.45 41.09 -33.02
C PRO A 153 33.60 41.16 -34.03
N SER A 154 34.82 41.44 -33.56
CA SER A 154 35.99 41.64 -34.43
C SER A 154 36.32 40.44 -35.33
N ASN A 155 36.02 39.21 -34.90
CA ASN A 155 36.21 37.99 -35.69
C ASN A 155 35.16 37.81 -36.81
N LEU A 156 34.01 38.50 -36.74
CA LEU A 156 32.99 38.54 -37.78
C LEU A 156 33.15 39.75 -38.69
N GLY A 157 33.62 40.88 -38.16
CA GLY A 157 33.86 42.11 -38.93
C GLY A 157 34.91 41.97 -40.04
N ILE A 158 35.67 40.88 -40.09
CA ILE A 158 36.60 40.57 -41.18
C ILE A 158 35.88 40.03 -42.44
N TRP A 159 34.68 39.46 -42.28
CA TRP A 159 33.92 38.83 -43.35
C TRP A 159 33.28 39.86 -44.28
N GLU A 160 33.40 39.65 -45.57
CA GLU A 160 32.95 40.63 -46.56
C GLU A 160 31.42 40.72 -46.60
N GLU A 161 30.73 39.60 -46.43
CA GLU A 161 29.27 39.52 -46.38
C GLU A 161 28.69 40.36 -45.24
N ILE A 162 29.37 40.42 -44.10
CA ILE A 162 28.96 41.23 -42.94
C ILE A 162 29.22 42.72 -43.19
N LYS A 163 30.36 43.09 -43.77
CA LYS A 163 30.66 44.49 -44.12
C LYS A 163 29.69 45.03 -45.17
N GLU A 164 29.40 44.24 -46.19
CA GLU A 164 28.42 44.59 -47.23
C GLU A 164 27.02 44.75 -46.65
N LEU A 165 26.63 43.87 -45.71
CA LEU A 165 25.36 43.99 -45.00
C LEU A 165 25.30 45.28 -44.18
N GLU A 166 26.34 45.59 -43.41
CA GLU A 166 26.40 46.81 -42.60
C GLU A 166 26.27 48.07 -43.46
N ALA A 167 26.99 48.13 -44.58
CA ALA A 167 26.89 49.23 -45.55
C ALA A 167 25.48 49.34 -46.16
N TYR A 168 24.86 48.20 -46.51
CA TYR A 168 23.48 48.17 -46.99
C TYR A 168 22.50 48.70 -45.95
N LEU A 169 22.61 48.27 -44.70
CA LEU A 169 21.75 48.71 -43.60
C LEU A 169 21.93 50.21 -43.29
N GLN A 170 23.16 50.72 -43.34
CA GLN A 170 23.44 52.16 -43.23
C GLN A 170 22.70 52.93 -44.33
N SER A 171 22.80 52.49 -45.59
CA SER A 171 22.12 53.14 -46.71
C SER A 171 20.59 53.15 -46.58
N LEU A 172 20.00 52.07 -46.04
CA LEU A 172 18.57 51.98 -45.78
C LEU A 172 18.11 52.98 -44.72
N VAL A 173 18.87 53.10 -43.63
CA VAL A 173 18.55 54.01 -42.53
C VAL A 173 18.74 55.46 -42.95
N GLU A 174 19.80 55.76 -43.70
CA GLU A 174 20.03 57.08 -44.29
C GLU A 174 18.89 57.49 -45.21
N ALA A 175 18.47 56.62 -46.14
CA ALA A 175 17.34 56.86 -47.04
C ALA A 175 16.02 57.13 -46.28
N LYS A 176 15.79 56.44 -45.16
CA LYS A 176 14.63 56.65 -44.28
C LYS A 176 14.74 57.98 -43.50
N SER A 177 15.94 58.39 -43.10
CA SER A 177 16.21 59.59 -42.30
C SER A 177 16.08 60.90 -43.08
N ILE A 178 16.31 60.90 -44.41
CA ILE A 178 16.10 62.06 -45.28
C ILE A 178 14.65 62.59 -45.21
N LYS A 179 13.69 61.77 -44.75
CA LYS A 179 12.27 62.14 -44.58
C LYS A 179 11.89 62.67 -43.18
N LYS A 180 12.76 62.65 -42.15
CA LYS A 180 12.45 63.16 -40.80
C LYS A 180 13.62 63.95 -40.19
N THR A 181 13.36 65.19 -39.79
CA THR A 181 14.36 66.11 -39.22
C THR A 181 14.96 65.61 -37.90
N LYS A 182 16.29 65.46 -37.92
CA LYS A 182 17.31 65.51 -36.84
C LYS A 182 16.88 65.18 -35.40
N SER A 183 17.50 64.13 -34.85
CA SER A 183 18.05 64.19 -33.48
C SER A 183 19.38 63.43 -33.42
N ARG A 184 20.38 64.00 -32.73
CA ARG A 184 21.70 63.39 -32.47
C ARG A 184 21.60 62.29 -31.39
N LYS A 185 20.92 61.20 -31.69
CA LYS A 185 21.15 59.91 -31.02
C LYS A 185 21.90 59.01 -32.00
N GLU A 186 22.73 58.10 -31.49
CA GLU A 186 23.36 57.06 -32.30
C GLU A 186 22.36 56.50 -33.32
N ILE A 187 22.75 56.48 -34.59
CA ILE A 187 21.90 56.00 -35.68
C ILE A 187 21.77 54.50 -35.50
N LEU A 188 20.69 54.08 -34.83
CA LEU A 188 20.37 52.67 -34.65
C LEU A 188 20.12 52.04 -36.03
N LEU A 189 20.94 51.05 -36.40
CA LEU A 189 20.78 50.31 -37.65
C LEU A 189 19.61 49.34 -37.56
N SER A 190 18.40 49.86 -37.76
CA SER A 190 17.15 49.10 -37.69
C SER A 190 16.59 48.77 -39.07
N PHE A 191 16.09 47.55 -39.25
CA PHE A 191 15.58 47.04 -40.52
C PHE A 191 14.41 46.07 -40.31
N HIS A 192 13.60 45.90 -41.36
CA HIS A 192 12.58 44.84 -41.43
C HIS A 192 13.23 43.50 -41.80
N PHE A 193 12.69 42.40 -41.28
CA PHE A 193 13.16 41.07 -41.65
C PHE A 193 13.17 40.83 -43.17
N ASN A 194 12.14 41.30 -43.89
CA ASN A 194 12.07 41.15 -45.34
C ASN A 194 13.17 41.94 -46.08
N GLU A 195 13.63 43.07 -45.53
CA GLU A 195 14.77 43.83 -46.09
C GLU A 195 16.07 43.04 -45.96
N LEU A 196 16.28 42.37 -44.82
CA LEU A 196 17.42 41.48 -44.57
C LEU A 196 17.38 40.26 -45.51
N ASN A 197 16.24 39.59 -45.56
CA ASN A 197 16.04 38.40 -46.39
C ASN A 197 16.24 38.73 -47.88
N SER A 198 15.76 39.89 -48.35
CA SER A 198 15.95 40.34 -49.74
C SER A 198 17.42 40.63 -50.07
N PHE A 199 18.18 41.19 -49.14
CA PHE A 199 19.62 41.43 -49.33
C PHE A 199 20.37 40.13 -49.61
N PHE A 200 20.18 39.10 -48.78
CA PHE A 200 20.86 37.82 -48.96
C PHE A 200 20.37 37.05 -50.18
N LEU A 201 19.08 37.12 -50.52
CA LEU A 201 18.56 36.54 -51.77
C LEU A 201 19.20 37.19 -53.01
N SER A 202 19.53 38.48 -52.96
CA SER A 202 20.20 39.16 -54.09
C SER A 202 21.62 38.68 -54.35
N LYS A 203 22.26 37.99 -53.39
CA LYS A 203 23.65 37.52 -53.50
C LYS A 203 23.78 36.21 -54.26
N SER A 204 22.83 35.29 -54.11
CA SER A 204 22.76 34.04 -54.87
C SER A 204 21.44 33.32 -54.60
N ASP A 205 20.67 33.03 -55.65
CA ASP A 205 19.46 32.21 -55.56
C ASP A 205 19.79 30.74 -55.21
N ASP A 206 20.96 30.25 -55.61
CA ASP A 206 21.39 28.85 -55.41
C ASP A 206 21.79 28.56 -53.94
N ASN A 207 22.11 29.60 -53.15
CA ASN A 207 22.65 29.47 -51.79
C ASN A 207 21.67 29.89 -50.67
N LYS A 208 20.37 29.98 -50.99
CA LYS A 208 19.35 30.46 -50.03
C LYS A 208 19.40 29.77 -48.67
N ALA A 209 19.51 28.44 -48.63
CA ALA A 209 19.51 27.68 -47.37
C ALA A 209 20.72 28.01 -46.48
N ILE A 210 21.88 28.31 -47.08
CA ILE A 210 23.09 28.72 -46.37
C ILE A 210 22.87 30.09 -45.71
N TYR A 211 22.28 31.03 -46.43
CA TYR A 211 21.99 32.35 -45.89
C TYR A 211 20.87 32.34 -44.84
N ASP A 212 19.84 31.50 -45.01
CA ASP A 212 18.81 31.28 -43.98
C ASP A 212 19.47 30.81 -42.66
N ASP A 213 20.39 29.85 -42.75
CA ASP A 213 21.16 29.36 -41.59
C ASP A 213 22.07 30.44 -40.98
N PHE A 214 22.72 31.25 -41.82
CA PHE A 214 23.59 32.33 -41.38
C PHE A 214 22.81 33.44 -40.67
N ILE A 215 21.68 33.87 -41.23
CA ILE A 215 20.79 34.86 -40.60
C ILE A 215 20.33 34.37 -39.23
N TYR A 216 19.88 33.12 -39.13
CA TYR A 216 19.44 32.55 -37.88
C TYR A 216 20.58 32.43 -36.85
N LEU A 217 21.80 32.11 -37.30
CA LEU A 217 23.00 32.09 -36.45
C LEU A 217 23.31 33.48 -35.87
N LEU A 218 23.25 34.53 -36.70
CA LEU A 218 23.46 35.90 -36.25
C LEU A 218 22.40 36.35 -35.23
N TYR A 219 21.14 35.95 -35.42
CA TYR A 219 20.08 36.17 -34.45
C TYR A 219 20.35 35.44 -33.12
N ARG A 220 20.70 34.15 -33.17
CA ARG A 220 20.95 33.33 -31.98
C ARG A 220 22.12 33.82 -31.14
N ASN A 221 23.10 34.46 -31.78
CA ASN A 221 24.26 35.05 -31.12
C ASN A 221 24.06 36.53 -30.75
N GLY A 222 22.83 37.07 -30.86
CA GLY A 222 22.48 38.42 -30.43
C GLY A 222 23.03 39.55 -31.30
N ILE A 223 23.53 39.23 -32.50
CA ILE A 223 23.99 40.23 -33.47
C ILE A 223 22.79 40.90 -34.12
N PHE A 224 21.76 40.11 -34.43
CA PHE A 224 20.42 40.64 -34.72
C PHE A 224 19.54 40.49 -33.48
N GLU A 225 18.88 41.56 -33.10
CA GLU A 225 17.98 41.56 -31.95
C GLU A 225 16.63 42.17 -32.35
N GLU A 226 15.54 41.53 -31.94
CA GLU A 226 14.19 42.07 -32.16
C GLU A 226 14.07 43.45 -31.50
N TYR A 227 13.64 44.44 -32.28
CA TYR A 227 13.52 45.82 -31.83
C TYR A 227 12.07 46.28 -31.88
N GLU A 228 11.43 46.30 -30.71
CA GLU A 228 10.12 46.89 -30.47
C GLU A 228 10.25 48.43 -30.40
N GLY A 229 10.58 49.08 -31.51
CA GLY A 229 10.50 50.55 -31.59
C GLY A 229 9.06 51.07 -31.45
N GLU A 230 8.89 52.40 -31.47
CA GLU A 230 7.57 53.08 -31.50
C GLU A 230 6.82 52.83 -32.83
N LYS A 231 6.35 51.60 -33.09
CA LYS A 231 5.56 51.28 -34.28
C LYS A 231 4.18 50.78 -33.91
N PHE A 232 3.20 51.56 -34.34
CA PHE A 232 1.80 51.19 -34.34
C PHE A 232 1.56 50.21 -35.49
N VAL A 233 1.38 48.93 -35.18
CA VAL A 233 0.92 47.93 -36.15
C VAL A 233 -0.60 48.02 -36.24
N ASN A 234 -1.15 48.19 -37.45
CA ASN A 234 -2.59 48.25 -37.66
C ASN A 234 -3.26 46.95 -37.18
N ILE A 235 -4.43 47.05 -36.53
CA ILE A 235 -5.20 45.89 -36.06
C ILE A 235 -5.54 44.93 -37.23
N LEU A 236 -5.79 45.46 -38.42
CA LEU A 236 -6.08 44.65 -39.62
C LEU A 236 -4.87 43.85 -40.07
N GLU A 237 -3.71 44.49 -40.19
CA GLU A 237 -2.43 43.84 -40.54
C GLU A 237 -2.10 42.76 -39.49
N ARG A 238 -2.27 43.07 -38.21
CA ARG A 238 -2.07 42.10 -37.11
C ARG A 238 -2.96 40.86 -37.26
N LYS A 239 -4.24 41.03 -37.64
CA LYS A 239 -5.17 39.91 -37.86
C LYS A 239 -4.77 39.08 -39.08
N GLU A 240 -4.36 39.73 -40.16
CA GLU A 240 -3.88 39.06 -41.37
C GLU A 240 -2.61 38.24 -41.09
N THR A 241 -1.62 38.81 -40.39
CA THR A 241 -0.41 38.09 -39.95
C THR A 241 -0.76 36.86 -39.12
N ILE A 242 -1.70 36.98 -38.17
CA ILE A 242 -2.16 35.85 -37.35
C ILE A 242 -2.76 34.73 -38.20
N GLU A 243 -3.62 35.06 -39.17
CA GLU A 243 -4.24 34.05 -40.05
C GLU A 243 -3.22 33.40 -40.99
N ASN A 244 -2.29 34.18 -41.55
CA ASN A 244 -1.21 33.66 -42.39
C ASN A 244 -0.26 32.74 -41.61
N LEU A 245 0.10 33.12 -40.38
CA LEU A 245 0.89 32.28 -39.47
C LEU A 245 0.15 30.97 -39.15
N LYS A 246 -1.13 31.03 -38.77
CA LYS A 246 -1.93 29.83 -38.53
C LYS A 246 -1.97 28.92 -39.75
N LYS A 247 -2.20 29.48 -40.94
CA LYS A 247 -2.29 28.71 -42.18
C LYS A 247 -0.99 28.00 -42.51
N LYS A 248 0.15 28.67 -42.33
CA LYS A 248 1.49 28.11 -42.61
C LYS A 248 1.94 27.10 -41.55
N MET A 249 1.64 27.36 -40.27
CA MET A 249 2.19 26.60 -39.15
C MET A 249 1.32 25.42 -38.73
N ARG A 250 0.01 25.43 -39.03
CA ARG A 250 -0.88 24.32 -38.69
C ARG A 250 -0.45 22.97 -39.28
N PRO A 251 -0.05 22.86 -40.57
CA PRO A 251 0.46 21.60 -41.11
C PRO A 251 1.68 21.07 -40.36
N VAL A 252 2.58 21.96 -39.92
CA VAL A 252 3.79 21.62 -39.16
C VAL A 252 3.45 20.98 -37.82
N ILE A 253 2.53 21.60 -37.07
CA ILE A 253 2.03 21.08 -35.79
C ILE A 253 1.32 19.73 -35.99
N ILE A 254 0.52 19.61 -37.06
CA ILE A 254 -0.16 18.35 -37.38
C ILE A 254 0.87 17.25 -37.68
N GLU A 255 1.87 17.53 -38.51
CA GLU A 255 2.93 16.56 -38.86
C GLU A 255 3.69 16.09 -37.62
N LEU A 256 4.08 17.01 -36.72
CA LEU A 256 4.70 16.68 -35.44
C LEU A 256 3.84 15.71 -34.63
N ILE A 257 2.55 16.01 -34.47
CA ILE A 257 1.63 15.16 -33.71
C ILE A 257 1.48 13.79 -34.38
N LYS A 258 1.40 13.72 -35.72
CA LYS A 258 1.30 12.45 -36.44
C LYS A 258 2.53 11.58 -36.20
N ASP A 259 3.71 12.17 -36.28
CA ASP A 259 4.97 11.45 -36.13
C ASP A 259 5.16 10.99 -34.68
N LEU A 260 4.81 11.83 -33.68
CA LEU A 260 4.99 11.48 -32.27
C LEU A 260 3.94 10.50 -31.74
N LEU A 261 2.70 10.58 -32.21
CA LEU A 261 1.59 9.72 -31.79
C LEU A 261 1.34 8.56 -32.75
N GLY A 262 2.15 8.36 -33.79
CA GLY A 262 1.95 7.32 -34.81
C GLY A 262 1.79 5.92 -34.22
N ASP A 263 2.70 5.53 -33.33
CA ASP A 263 2.67 4.23 -32.66
C ASP A 263 1.42 4.07 -31.77
N ILE A 264 1.01 5.15 -31.10
CA ILE A 264 -0.19 5.17 -30.24
C ILE A 264 -1.45 5.04 -31.10
N LEU A 265 -1.50 5.71 -32.25
CA LEU A 265 -2.63 5.60 -33.18
C LEU A 265 -2.74 4.18 -33.75
N GLN A 266 -1.62 3.54 -34.06
CA GLN A 266 -1.60 2.13 -34.45
C GLN A 266 -2.11 1.24 -33.31
N GLU A 267 -1.68 1.47 -32.07
CA GLU A 267 -2.18 0.73 -30.92
C GLU A 267 -3.70 0.92 -30.72
N ILE A 268 -4.22 2.14 -30.95
CA ILE A 268 -5.67 2.39 -30.93
C ILE A 268 -6.37 1.58 -32.04
N GLU A 269 -5.82 1.50 -33.25
CA GLU A 269 -6.37 0.67 -34.33
C GLU A 269 -6.41 -0.82 -33.92
N GLU A 270 -5.35 -1.33 -33.30
CA GLU A 270 -5.27 -2.72 -32.81
C GLU A 270 -6.26 -2.99 -31.66
N LEU A 271 -6.49 -2.02 -30.79
CA LEU A 271 -7.47 -2.09 -29.72
C LEU A 271 -8.90 -2.02 -30.25
N ASP A 272 -9.17 -1.17 -31.26
CA ASP A 272 -10.49 -1.03 -31.87
C ASP A 272 -10.93 -2.29 -32.63
N GLN A 273 -9.97 -3.07 -33.16
CA GLN A 273 -10.25 -4.39 -33.74
C GLN A 273 -10.74 -5.41 -32.70
N LYS A 274 -10.45 -5.20 -31.42
CA LYS A 274 -10.81 -6.11 -30.30
C LYS A 274 -12.00 -5.59 -29.51
N TYR A 275 -12.13 -4.27 -29.39
CA TYR A 275 -13.10 -3.60 -28.54
C TYR A 275 -13.79 -2.47 -29.31
N ASP A 276 -15.08 -2.26 -29.10
CA ASP A 276 -15.77 -1.10 -29.67
C ASP A 276 -15.39 0.17 -28.89
N LEU A 277 -14.49 0.98 -29.43
CA LEU A 277 -13.99 2.20 -28.76
C LEU A 277 -14.86 3.42 -29.05
N SER A 278 -15.46 3.50 -30.25
CA SER A 278 -16.25 4.64 -30.70
C SER A 278 -17.76 4.50 -30.48
N GLY A 279 -18.23 3.31 -30.10
CA GLY A 279 -19.66 3.00 -29.99
C GLY A 279 -20.36 2.80 -31.34
N GLN A 280 -19.58 2.73 -32.43
CA GLN A 280 -20.08 2.52 -33.80
C GLN A 280 -19.94 1.05 -34.23
N GLY A 281 -19.34 0.21 -33.39
CA GLY A 281 -19.02 -1.18 -33.62
C GLY A 281 -17.51 -1.43 -33.72
N ILE A 282 -17.11 -2.68 -33.46
CA ILE A 282 -15.71 -3.14 -33.48
C ILE A 282 -15.07 -2.84 -34.84
N GLY A 283 -13.89 -2.23 -34.83
CA GLY A 283 -13.08 -1.92 -36.01
C GLY A 283 -13.64 -0.82 -36.91
N LYS A 284 -14.62 -0.05 -36.45
CA LYS A 284 -15.28 1.01 -37.23
C LYS A 284 -14.86 2.42 -36.84
N SER A 285 -13.93 2.58 -35.89
CA SER A 285 -13.44 3.89 -35.52
C SER A 285 -12.66 4.52 -36.68
N ASP A 286 -13.07 5.72 -37.11
CA ASP A 286 -12.41 6.48 -38.19
C ASP A 286 -11.11 7.15 -37.72
N ILE A 287 -10.12 6.33 -37.36
CA ILE A 287 -8.81 6.79 -36.86
C ILE A 287 -8.03 7.50 -37.97
N LYS A 288 -8.20 7.07 -39.23
CA LYS A 288 -7.59 7.74 -40.39
C LYS A 288 -8.20 9.11 -40.68
N GLY A 289 -9.52 9.25 -40.56
CA GLY A 289 -10.21 10.53 -40.69
C GLY A 289 -9.97 11.46 -39.50
N LEU A 290 -9.73 10.93 -38.30
CA LEU A 290 -9.31 11.73 -37.13
C LEU A 290 -8.08 12.58 -37.46
N MET A 291 -7.09 12.00 -38.14
CA MET A 291 -5.85 12.69 -38.52
C MET A 291 -6.02 13.77 -39.60
N SER A 292 -7.24 13.94 -40.13
CA SER A 292 -7.61 15.00 -41.06
C SER A 292 -8.36 16.16 -40.38
N GLN A 293 -8.66 16.05 -39.09
CA GLN A 293 -9.41 17.05 -38.33
C GLN A 293 -8.53 18.21 -37.84
N LYS A 294 -9.14 19.16 -37.12
CA LYS A 294 -8.42 20.23 -36.44
C LYS A 294 -7.62 19.65 -35.27
N PHE A 295 -6.45 20.23 -34.98
CA PHE A 295 -5.61 19.78 -33.87
C PHE A 295 -6.36 19.79 -32.51
N THR A 296 -7.27 20.75 -32.32
CA THR A 296 -8.13 20.87 -31.12
C THR A 296 -9.04 19.67 -30.92
N GLU A 297 -9.21 18.85 -31.96
CA GLU A 297 -10.04 17.64 -31.93
C GLU A 297 -9.19 16.38 -31.96
N ILE A 298 -8.03 16.39 -32.64
CA ILE A 298 -7.12 15.23 -32.73
C ILE A 298 -6.69 14.78 -31.34
N LEU A 299 -6.01 15.65 -30.59
CA LEU A 299 -5.40 15.26 -29.31
C LEU A 299 -6.43 14.76 -28.27
N PRO A 300 -7.55 15.47 -28.00
CA PRO A 300 -8.54 14.99 -27.04
C PRO A 300 -9.18 13.66 -27.44
N LYS A 301 -9.50 13.47 -28.73
CA LYS A 301 -10.11 12.23 -29.21
C LYS A 301 -9.11 11.07 -29.18
N THR A 302 -7.84 11.30 -29.51
CA THR A 302 -6.79 10.29 -29.38
C THR A 302 -6.65 9.83 -27.93
N VAL A 303 -6.63 10.77 -26.98
CA VAL A 303 -6.56 10.47 -25.54
C VAL A 303 -7.77 9.64 -25.09
N ASP A 304 -8.98 10.08 -25.45
CA ASP A 304 -10.23 9.40 -25.10
C ASP A 304 -10.27 7.96 -25.65
N LEU A 305 -9.96 7.77 -26.94
CA LEU A 305 -9.92 6.45 -27.57
C LEU A 305 -8.83 5.56 -26.96
N TYR A 306 -7.65 6.11 -26.70
CA TYR A 306 -6.54 5.36 -26.13
C TYR A 306 -6.89 4.85 -24.73
N PHE A 307 -7.35 5.73 -23.85
CA PHE A 307 -7.69 5.34 -22.49
C PHE A 307 -8.91 4.42 -22.42
N LYS A 308 -9.93 4.62 -23.27
CA LYS A 308 -11.01 3.64 -23.40
C LYS A 308 -10.50 2.25 -23.82
N GLY A 309 -9.56 2.20 -24.76
CA GLY A 309 -8.95 0.95 -25.21
C GLY A 309 -8.15 0.26 -24.11
N LEU A 310 -7.33 1.02 -23.37
CA LEU A 310 -6.61 0.51 -22.21
C LEU A 310 -7.55 0.02 -21.11
N ASP A 311 -8.63 0.75 -20.82
CA ASP A 311 -9.62 0.35 -19.79
C ASP A 311 -10.30 -0.98 -20.17
N LYS A 312 -10.69 -1.13 -21.43
CA LYS A 312 -11.28 -2.37 -21.95
C LYS A 312 -10.29 -3.53 -21.91
N GLN A 313 -9.04 -3.28 -22.30
CA GLN A 313 -7.98 -4.27 -22.23
C GLN A 313 -7.69 -4.68 -20.78
N PHE A 314 -7.66 -3.73 -19.86
CA PHE A 314 -7.47 -3.95 -18.44
C PHE A 314 -8.61 -4.80 -17.87
N GLN A 315 -9.87 -4.39 -18.08
CA GLN A 315 -11.06 -5.14 -17.65
C GLN A 315 -11.07 -6.56 -18.22
N GLY A 316 -10.79 -6.73 -19.52
CA GLY A 316 -10.72 -8.04 -20.15
C GLY A 316 -9.59 -8.93 -19.62
N GLY A 317 -8.47 -8.32 -19.24
CA GLY A 317 -7.32 -9.02 -18.67
C GLY A 317 -7.56 -9.52 -17.25
N ILE A 318 -8.34 -8.79 -16.44
CA ILE A 318 -8.51 -9.09 -15.01
C ILE A 318 -9.68 -10.02 -14.70
N ASN A 319 -10.66 -10.16 -15.61
CA ASN A 319 -11.93 -10.86 -15.35
C ASN A 319 -11.79 -12.35 -14.96
N ASN A 320 -10.62 -12.98 -15.13
CA ASN A 320 -10.38 -14.39 -14.82
C ASN A 320 -9.08 -14.67 -14.03
N ILE A 321 -8.44 -13.64 -13.45
CA ILE A 321 -7.15 -13.82 -12.77
C ILE A 321 -7.35 -14.03 -11.27
N SER A 322 -6.93 -15.19 -10.79
CA SER A 322 -6.86 -15.49 -9.35
C SER A 322 -5.45 -15.31 -8.77
N ASP A 323 -4.41 -15.24 -9.61
CA ASP A 323 -3.02 -15.05 -9.19
C ASP A 323 -2.68 -13.56 -9.01
N PRO A 324 -2.35 -13.10 -7.79
CA PRO A 324 -1.94 -11.73 -7.53
C PRO A 324 -0.72 -11.29 -8.37
N VAL A 325 0.20 -12.21 -8.69
CA VAL A 325 1.40 -11.90 -9.48
C VAL A 325 1.04 -11.55 -10.92
N GLU A 326 0.10 -12.29 -11.52
CA GLU A 326 -0.39 -12.02 -12.87
C GLU A 326 -1.18 -10.71 -12.93
N PHE A 327 -1.98 -10.42 -11.90
CA PHE A 327 -2.72 -9.16 -11.79
C PHE A 327 -1.76 -7.93 -11.69
N VAL A 328 -0.70 -8.03 -10.90
CA VAL A 328 0.36 -6.99 -10.82
C VAL A 328 1.07 -6.79 -12.17
N LYS A 329 1.34 -7.88 -12.92
CA LYS A 329 1.95 -7.76 -14.26
C LYS A 329 1.07 -6.97 -15.21
N ILE A 330 -0.24 -7.18 -15.21
CA ILE A 330 -1.18 -6.45 -16.06
C ILE A 330 -1.23 -4.97 -15.69
N ILE A 331 -1.27 -4.64 -14.39
CA ILE A 331 -1.27 -3.23 -13.96
C ILE A 331 0.02 -2.54 -14.37
N ASN A 332 1.18 -3.16 -14.12
CA ASN A 332 2.48 -2.60 -14.51
C ASN A 332 2.59 -2.40 -16.02
N LEU A 333 2.04 -3.33 -16.83
CA LEU A 333 2.00 -3.19 -18.28
C LEU A 333 1.17 -1.97 -18.70
N ASN A 334 -0.03 -1.80 -18.15
CA ASN A 334 -0.91 -0.67 -18.47
C ASN A 334 -0.32 0.66 -17.96
N TYR A 335 0.23 0.69 -16.74
CA TYR A 335 0.92 1.86 -16.21
C TYR A 335 2.07 2.29 -17.13
N LYS A 336 2.90 1.34 -17.60
CA LYS A 336 3.99 1.62 -18.53
C LYS A 336 3.49 2.22 -19.86
N LYS A 337 2.35 1.74 -20.38
CA LYS A 337 1.74 2.31 -21.59
C LYS A 337 1.29 3.76 -21.37
N VAL A 338 0.63 4.05 -20.26
CA VAL A 338 0.25 5.43 -19.89
C VAL A 338 1.50 6.31 -19.73
N ASP A 339 2.59 5.78 -19.16
CA ASP A 339 3.85 6.51 -18.99
C ASP A 339 4.53 6.85 -20.33
N ILE A 340 4.56 5.89 -21.27
CA ILE A 340 5.05 6.13 -22.64
C ILE A 340 4.20 7.20 -23.33
N PHE A 341 2.87 7.12 -23.21
CA PHE A 341 1.97 8.11 -23.76
C PHE A 341 2.21 9.50 -23.15
N ALA A 342 2.39 9.59 -21.83
CA ALA A 342 2.71 10.83 -21.12
C ALA A 342 3.98 11.49 -21.69
N ALA A 343 5.06 10.72 -21.86
CA ALA A 343 6.31 11.22 -22.41
C ALA A 343 6.16 11.83 -23.81
N LYS A 344 5.28 11.25 -24.66
CA LYS A 344 4.97 11.81 -25.99
C LYS A 344 4.20 13.12 -25.91
N ILE A 345 3.27 13.25 -24.96
CA ILE A 345 2.56 14.50 -24.72
C ILE A 345 3.51 15.59 -24.20
N ASP A 346 4.43 15.24 -23.30
CA ASP A 346 5.46 16.16 -22.81
C ASP A 346 6.40 16.62 -23.92
N GLU A 347 6.75 15.73 -24.87
CA GLU A 347 7.57 16.09 -26.04
C GLU A 347 6.84 17.12 -26.93
N ILE A 348 5.54 16.95 -27.14
CA ILE A 348 4.69 17.92 -27.86
C ILE A 348 4.64 19.27 -27.11
N ASP A 349 4.40 19.26 -25.80
CA ASP A 349 4.30 20.48 -24.99
C ASP A 349 5.62 21.27 -25.00
N ASN A 350 6.75 20.57 -24.79
CA ASN A 350 8.08 21.16 -24.86
C ASN A 350 8.38 21.77 -26.24
N TRP A 351 7.96 21.10 -27.31
CA TRP A 351 8.11 21.65 -28.66
C TRP A 351 7.29 22.93 -28.83
N ILE A 352 6.05 22.96 -28.33
CA ILE A 352 5.18 24.15 -28.41
C ILE A 352 5.76 25.33 -27.63
N MET A 353 6.37 25.10 -26.47
CA MET A 353 7.06 26.14 -25.71
C MET A 353 8.22 26.75 -26.51
N LYS A 354 9.00 25.93 -27.21
CA LYS A 354 10.04 26.43 -28.14
C LYS A 354 9.42 27.18 -29.31
N PHE A 355 8.37 26.64 -29.90
CA PHE A 355 7.67 27.25 -31.02
C PHE A 355 7.05 28.61 -30.67
N ASP A 356 6.59 28.81 -29.44
CA ASP A 356 6.13 30.11 -28.94
C ASP A 356 7.18 31.21 -29.04
N THR A 357 8.45 30.86 -28.80
CA THR A 357 9.56 31.81 -28.96
C THR A 357 9.73 32.24 -30.42
N ILE A 358 9.44 31.36 -31.38
CA ILE A 358 9.52 31.63 -32.81
C ILE A 358 8.39 32.56 -33.27
N ILE A 359 7.17 32.34 -32.79
CA ILE A 359 6.00 33.12 -33.22
C ILE A 359 5.80 34.40 -32.44
N LYS A 360 6.62 34.69 -31.41
CA LYS A 360 6.56 35.95 -30.66
C LYS A 360 6.51 37.15 -31.63
N PRO A 361 5.64 38.16 -31.39
CA PRO A 361 4.73 38.35 -30.24
C PRO A 361 3.34 37.68 -30.37
N TYR A 362 3.14 36.81 -31.36
CA TYR A 362 1.85 36.18 -31.69
C TYR A 362 1.61 34.83 -30.96
N THR A 363 2.03 34.72 -29.69
CA THR A 363 1.90 33.50 -28.87
C THR A 363 0.44 33.14 -28.54
N ASN A 364 -0.51 34.01 -28.85
CA ASN A 364 -1.94 33.72 -28.75
C ASN A 364 -2.40 32.65 -29.75
N ILE A 365 -1.64 32.40 -30.83
CA ILE A 365 -1.94 31.37 -31.83
C ILE A 365 -1.96 29.97 -31.22
N THR A 366 -1.07 29.69 -30.26
CA THR A 366 -0.92 28.39 -29.59
C THR A 366 -1.69 28.31 -28.26
N ALA A 367 -2.35 29.39 -27.82
CA ALA A 367 -3.00 29.45 -26.51
C ALA A 367 -4.05 28.32 -26.31
N ASN A 368 -4.88 28.08 -27.32
CA ASN A 368 -5.86 26.98 -27.27
C ASN A 368 -5.19 25.61 -27.24
N LEU A 369 -4.08 25.43 -27.96
CA LEU A 369 -3.32 24.18 -27.99
C LEU A 369 -2.70 23.88 -26.61
N LYS A 370 -2.07 24.87 -25.99
CA LYS A 370 -1.54 24.77 -24.62
C LYS A 370 -2.63 24.43 -23.61
N LYS A 371 -3.81 25.06 -23.72
CA LYS A 371 -4.96 24.73 -22.86
C LYS A 371 -5.41 23.27 -23.05
N THR A 372 -5.49 22.80 -24.30
CA THR A 372 -5.81 21.40 -24.61
C THR A 372 -4.78 20.45 -23.99
N LEU A 373 -3.49 20.74 -24.12
CA LEU A 373 -2.42 19.91 -23.55
C LEU A 373 -2.45 19.87 -22.03
N ALA A 374 -2.66 21.01 -21.37
CA ALA A 374 -2.78 21.05 -19.91
C ALA A 374 -3.92 20.15 -19.39
N ASN A 375 -5.07 20.13 -20.09
CA ASN A 375 -6.17 19.23 -19.76
C ASN A 375 -5.79 17.75 -19.98
N ILE A 376 -5.07 17.45 -21.07
CA ILE A 376 -4.62 16.09 -21.37
C ILE A 376 -3.61 15.60 -20.34
N ILE A 377 -2.62 16.43 -19.99
CA ILE A 377 -1.63 16.13 -18.95
C ILE A 377 -2.34 15.81 -17.62
N SER A 378 -3.35 16.61 -17.26
CA SER A 378 -4.15 16.36 -16.05
C SER A 378 -4.85 14.99 -16.10
N GLU A 379 -5.45 14.63 -17.24
CA GLU A 379 -6.09 13.33 -17.43
C GLU A 379 -5.07 12.16 -17.39
N VAL A 380 -3.90 12.34 -17.99
CA VAL A 380 -2.80 11.35 -17.94
C VAL A 380 -2.34 11.11 -16.50
N ILE A 381 -2.14 12.17 -15.73
CA ILE A 381 -1.75 12.08 -14.30
C ILE A 381 -2.82 11.31 -13.53
N ARG A 382 -4.10 11.66 -13.72
CA ARG A 382 -5.23 10.98 -13.08
C ARG A 382 -5.22 9.48 -13.36
N ARG A 383 -4.99 9.05 -14.61
CA ARG A 383 -4.90 7.62 -14.97
C ARG A 383 -3.70 6.92 -14.33
N LYS A 384 -2.55 7.58 -14.24
CA LYS A 384 -1.36 7.00 -13.56
C LYS A 384 -1.65 6.75 -12.09
N GLU A 385 -2.31 7.69 -11.41
CA GLU A 385 -2.70 7.54 -10.00
C GLU A 385 -3.68 6.39 -9.79
N GLU A 386 -4.65 6.18 -10.67
CA GLU A 386 -5.58 5.04 -10.61
C GLU A 386 -4.82 3.70 -10.62
N TYR A 387 -3.88 3.52 -11.55
CA TYR A 387 -3.07 2.29 -11.62
C TYR A 387 -2.16 2.10 -10.40
N LEU A 388 -1.58 3.17 -9.85
CA LEU A 388 -0.82 3.10 -8.60
C LEU A 388 -1.69 2.70 -7.41
N ASN A 389 -2.92 3.21 -7.35
CA ASN A 389 -3.88 2.83 -6.31
C ASN A 389 -4.24 1.34 -6.41
N TYR A 390 -4.43 0.80 -7.62
CA TYR A 390 -4.63 -0.65 -7.80
C TYR A 390 -3.44 -1.46 -7.28
N LEU A 391 -2.19 -1.04 -7.54
CA LEU A 391 -0.98 -1.70 -7.02
C LEU A 391 -0.92 -1.70 -5.49
N ASN A 392 -1.22 -0.57 -4.87
CA ASN A 392 -1.21 -0.43 -3.41
C ASN A 392 -2.25 -1.35 -2.76
N ASN A 393 -3.47 -1.40 -3.31
CA ASN A 393 -4.53 -2.26 -2.78
C ASN A 393 -4.17 -3.75 -2.80
N ILE A 394 -3.51 -4.24 -3.86
CA ILE A 394 -3.07 -5.64 -3.94
C ILE A 394 -2.00 -5.95 -2.90
N LYS A 395 -1.06 -5.02 -2.72
CA LYS A 395 0.01 -5.16 -1.74
C LYS A 395 -0.60 -5.29 -0.34
N ASP A 396 -1.56 -4.44 -0.01
CA ASP A 396 -2.28 -4.52 1.27
C ASP A 396 -3.04 -5.85 1.43
N GLU A 397 -3.70 -6.33 0.37
CA GLU A 397 -4.42 -7.61 0.41
C GLU A 397 -3.47 -8.81 0.57
N SER A 398 -2.30 -8.78 -0.07
CA SER A 398 -1.27 -9.81 0.11
C SER A 398 -0.77 -9.90 1.55
N PHE A 399 -0.55 -8.75 2.19
CA PHE A 399 -0.17 -8.70 3.60
C PHE A 399 -1.30 -9.22 4.51
N ARG A 400 -2.56 -8.93 4.18
CA ARG A 400 -3.71 -9.47 4.93
C ARG A 400 -3.76 -11.00 4.87
N VAL A 401 -3.49 -11.58 3.71
CA VAL A 401 -3.42 -13.03 3.52
C VAL A 401 -2.27 -13.63 4.33
N ASP A 402 -1.07 -13.05 4.29
CA ASP A 402 0.08 -13.52 5.06
C ASP A 402 -0.19 -13.49 6.57
N VAL A 403 -0.78 -12.40 7.07
CA VAL A 403 -1.19 -12.28 8.48
C VAL A 403 -2.23 -13.34 8.84
N ARG A 404 -3.23 -13.56 7.99
CA ARG A 404 -4.26 -14.59 8.23
C ARG A 404 -3.64 -15.99 8.31
N ILE A 405 -2.77 -16.35 7.36
CA ILE A 405 -2.08 -17.65 7.36
C ILE A 405 -1.25 -17.82 8.64
N PHE A 406 -0.52 -16.79 9.05
CA PHE A 406 0.26 -16.82 10.29
C PHE A 406 -0.63 -17.04 11.52
N VAL A 407 -1.73 -16.27 11.63
CA VAL A 407 -2.69 -16.39 12.74
C VAL A 407 -3.32 -17.78 12.76
N ASP A 408 -3.80 -18.28 11.62
CA ASP A 408 -4.41 -19.62 11.51
C ASP A 408 -3.43 -20.72 11.92
N THR A 409 -2.15 -20.60 11.52
CA THR A 409 -1.08 -21.52 11.93
C THR A 409 -0.89 -21.49 13.45
N LYS A 410 -0.90 -20.31 14.08
CA LYS A 410 -0.77 -20.19 15.53
C LYS A 410 -2.00 -20.66 16.29
N ILE A 411 -3.20 -20.46 15.76
CA ILE A 411 -4.44 -21.05 16.31
C ILE A 411 -4.35 -22.58 16.28
N ALA A 412 -3.83 -23.18 15.20
CA ALA A 412 -3.65 -24.62 15.12
C ALA A 412 -2.64 -25.15 16.16
N GLU A 413 -1.55 -24.41 16.41
CA GLU A 413 -0.58 -24.74 17.47
C GLU A 413 -1.24 -24.72 18.87
N VAL A 414 -2.02 -23.68 19.18
CA VAL A 414 -2.73 -23.56 20.47
C VAL A 414 -3.77 -24.66 20.64
N ASN A 415 -4.59 -24.93 19.62
CA ASN A 415 -5.60 -25.99 19.65
C ASN A 415 -4.97 -27.37 19.91
N LYS A 416 -3.77 -27.63 19.37
CA LYS A 416 -3.03 -28.87 19.67
C LYS A 416 -2.66 -28.96 21.15
N MET A 417 -2.20 -27.86 21.76
CA MET A 417 -1.87 -27.83 23.20
C MET A 417 -3.11 -28.04 24.07
N ILE A 418 -4.24 -27.41 23.73
CA ILE A 418 -5.52 -27.58 24.45
C ILE A 418 -5.98 -29.03 24.37
N ASN A 419 -5.92 -29.65 23.19
CA ASN A 419 -6.27 -31.07 23.04
C ASN A 419 -5.35 -31.99 23.86
N SER A 420 -4.05 -31.69 23.94
CA SER A 420 -3.13 -32.43 24.81
C SER A 420 -3.52 -32.30 26.28
N TYR A 421 -3.81 -31.08 26.74
CA TYR A 421 -4.31 -30.82 28.08
C TYR A 421 -5.61 -31.58 28.39
N GLU A 422 -6.61 -31.53 27.49
CA GLU A 422 -7.88 -32.26 27.63
C GLU A 422 -7.63 -33.77 27.79
N ASN A 423 -6.76 -34.34 26.95
CA ASN A 423 -6.42 -35.75 27.00
C ASN A 423 -5.76 -36.13 28.34
N GLU A 424 -4.77 -35.36 28.79
CA GLU A 424 -4.07 -35.58 30.07
C GLU A 424 -5.00 -35.43 31.27
N ALA A 425 -5.82 -34.37 31.31
CA ALA A 425 -6.80 -34.13 32.38
C ALA A 425 -7.89 -35.22 32.42
N SER A 426 -8.36 -35.70 31.27
CA SER A 426 -9.41 -36.72 31.19
C SER A 426 -9.00 -38.08 31.76
N LEU A 427 -7.70 -38.42 31.70
CA LEU A 427 -7.16 -39.64 32.30
C LEU A 427 -7.23 -39.57 33.83
N ILE A 428 -6.88 -38.41 34.39
CA ILE A 428 -6.87 -38.17 35.85
C ILE A 428 -8.29 -38.18 36.42
N ILE A 429 -9.26 -37.56 35.72
CA ILE A 429 -10.66 -37.47 36.18
C ILE A 429 -11.34 -38.85 36.29
N LYS A 430 -10.91 -39.85 35.50
CA LYS A 430 -11.50 -41.19 35.50
C LYS A 430 -11.09 -42.07 36.69
N GLU A 431 -10.08 -41.67 37.46
CA GLU A 431 -9.62 -42.42 38.64
C GLU A 431 -10.51 -42.15 39.87
N GLU A 432 -10.87 -43.19 40.60
CA GLU A 432 -11.61 -43.04 41.87
C GLU A 432 -10.71 -42.39 42.93
N LEU A 433 -11.15 -41.27 43.52
CA LEU A 433 -10.36 -40.52 44.51
C LEU A 433 -9.83 -41.43 45.63
N PRO A 434 -8.50 -41.52 45.83
CA PRO A 434 -7.90 -42.47 46.78
C PRO A 434 -8.43 -42.34 48.20
N GLN A 435 -8.77 -41.12 48.64
CA GLN A 435 -9.32 -40.88 49.98
C GLN A 435 -10.73 -41.50 50.15
N LEU A 436 -11.55 -41.51 49.09
CA LEU A 436 -12.89 -42.11 49.14
C LEU A 436 -12.83 -43.63 49.20
N LYS A 437 -11.88 -44.23 48.47
CA LYS A 437 -11.62 -45.67 48.51
C LYS A 437 -11.18 -46.13 49.92
N GLN A 438 -10.22 -45.43 50.52
CA GLN A 438 -9.75 -45.73 51.88
C GLN A 438 -10.87 -45.62 52.94
N ILE A 439 -11.73 -44.60 52.84
CA ILE A 439 -12.87 -44.45 53.75
C ILE A 439 -13.88 -45.58 53.56
N ARG A 440 -14.16 -45.98 52.31
CA ARG A 440 -15.06 -47.11 52.03
C ARG A 440 -14.54 -48.42 52.62
N ASP A 441 -13.24 -48.68 52.48
CA ASP A 441 -12.60 -49.87 53.04
C ASP A 441 -12.64 -49.86 54.58
N LEU A 442 -12.39 -48.70 55.20
CA LEU A 442 -12.53 -48.52 56.64
C LEU A 442 -13.97 -48.75 57.11
N LEU A 443 -14.97 -48.19 56.43
CA LEU A 443 -16.39 -48.39 56.75
C LEU A 443 -16.77 -49.87 56.67
N SER A 444 -16.32 -50.60 55.65
CA SER A 444 -16.57 -52.03 55.53
C SER A 444 -15.90 -52.84 56.66
N ASN A 445 -14.65 -52.53 57.01
CA ASN A 445 -13.93 -53.22 58.08
C ASN A 445 -14.60 -52.97 59.45
N TYR A 446 -14.91 -51.72 59.78
CA TYR A 446 -15.57 -51.39 61.05
C TYR A 446 -17.02 -51.86 61.12
N LYS A 447 -17.72 -51.98 59.98
CA LYS A 447 -19.05 -52.59 59.94
C LYS A 447 -19.02 -54.02 60.45
N LEU A 448 -18.06 -54.83 59.99
CA LEU A 448 -17.91 -56.22 60.45
C LEU A 448 -17.71 -56.29 61.97
N LYS A 449 -16.82 -55.46 62.52
CA LYS A 449 -16.58 -55.38 63.97
C LYS A 449 -17.81 -54.91 64.76
N ILE A 450 -18.57 -53.96 64.22
CA ILE A 450 -19.80 -53.48 64.87
C ILE A 450 -20.88 -54.57 64.84
N ASP A 451 -20.99 -55.34 63.75
CA ASP A 451 -21.94 -56.44 63.63
C ASP A 451 -21.57 -57.60 64.57
N GLU A 452 -20.29 -57.87 64.78
CA GLU A 452 -19.81 -58.82 65.81
C GLU A 452 -20.22 -58.36 67.22
N ILE A 453 -19.92 -57.12 67.60
CA ILE A 453 -20.32 -56.55 68.90
C ILE A 453 -21.84 -56.55 69.06
N LYS A 454 -22.58 -56.20 68.01
CA LYS A 454 -24.05 -56.22 68.02
C LYS A 454 -24.56 -57.64 68.26
N THR A 455 -23.94 -58.64 67.66
CA THR A 455 -24.31 -60.06 67.83
C THR A 455 -23.99 -60.53 69.25
N GLU A 456 -22.84 -60.15 69.81
CA GLU A 456 -22.49 -60.44 71.22
C GLU A 456 -23.47 -59.81 72.20
N VAL A 457 -23.80 -58.52 71.99
CA VAL A 457 -24.79 -57.80 72.81
C VAL A 457 -26.16 -58.46 72.69
N TYR A 458 -26.58 -58.83 71.47
CA TYR A 458 -27.85 -59.51 71.25
C TYR A 458 -27.90 -60.88 71.94
N ASN A 459 -26.87 -61.70 71.77
CA ASN A 459 -26.78 -63.02 72.42
C ASN A 459 -26.80 -62.91 73.94
N LYS A 460 -26.14 -61.89 74.49
CA LYS A 460 -26.13 -61.65 75.94
C LYS A 460 -27.49 -61.18 76.44
N LEU A 461 -28.19 -60.33 75.71
CA LEU A 461 -29.56 -59.91 76.05
C LEU A 461 -30.56 -61.07 75.94
N ASP A 462 -30.39 -61.95 74.96
CA ASP A 462 -31.25 -63.12 74.74
C ASP A 462 -31.11 -64.16 75.87
N ALA A 463 -29.91 -64.32 76.44
CA ALA A 463 -29.66 -65.21 77.58
C ALA A 463 -30.35 -64.79 78.89
N TYR A 464 -30.78 -63.53 79.03
CA TYR A 464 -31.48 -63.02 80.21
C TYR A 464 -33.00 -62.88 80.01
N LYS A 465 -33.58 -63.35 78.89
CA LYS A 465 -35.02 -63.25 78.59
C LYS A 465 -35.95 -63.90 79.63
N GLU A 466 -35.50 -64.96 80.29
CA GLU A 466 -36.28 -65.70 81.29
C GLU A 466 -36.12 -65.16 82.71
N ASN A 467 -35.17 -64.24 82.93
CA ASN A 467 -35.00 -63.54 84.19
C ASN A 467 -35.82 -62.23 84.16
N ASN A 468 -36.42 -61.85 85.28
CA ASN A 468 -37.34 -60.70 85.45
C ASN A 468 -36.62 -59.32 85.33
N ILE A 469 -35.83 -59.12 84.27
CA ILE A 469 -34.99 -57.94 84.01
C ILE A 469 -35.60 -57.14 82.84
N ASP A 470 -35.71 -55.82 82.98
CA ASP A 470 -36.22 -54.93 81.91
C ASP A 470 -35.18 -54.74 80.80
N ILE A 471 -35.25 -55.61 79.80
CA ILE A 471 -34.37 -55.64 78.62
C ILE A 471 -34.60 -54.43 77.70
N TYR A 472 -35.81 -53.85 77.69
CA TYR A 472 -36.19 -52.81 76.73
C TYR A 472 -35.47 -51.48 76.98
N ALA A 473 -35.30 -51.09 78.26
CA ALA A 473 -34.56 -49.88 78.63
C ALA A 473 -33.08 -49.93 78.18
N THR A 474 -32.46 -51.10 78.26
CA THR A 474 -31.05 -51.32 77.90
C THR A 474 -30.86 -51.30 76.37
N ILE A 475 -31.75 -51.92 75.61
CA ILE A 475 -31.75 -51.85 74.13
C ILE A 475 -31.90 -50.40 73.67
N LYS A 476 -32.88 -49.68 74.23
CA LYS A 476 -33.11 -48.28 73.87
C LYS A 476 -31.89 -47.40 74.20
N HIS A 477 -31.22 -47.63 75.33
CA HIS A 477 -29.98 -46.93 75.67
C HIS A 477 -28.84 -47.20 74.68
N TRP A 478 -28.70 -48.44 74.19
CA TRP A 478 -27.74 -48.79 73.15
C TRP A 478 -28.08 -48.12 71.81
N GLU A 479 -29.35 -48.16 71.39
CA GLU A 479 -29.81 -47.52 70.14
C GLU A 479 -29.62 -46.00 70.17
N ASP A 480 -29.95 -45.34 71.29
CA ASP A 480 -29.78 -43.89 71.46
C ASP A 480 -28.30 -43.49 71.40
N ASN A 481 -27.42 -44.25 72.07
CA ASN A 481 -25.97 -44.02 72.01
C ASN A 481 -25.38 -44.30 70.63
N PHE A 482 -25.80 -45.38 69.97
CA PHE A 482 -25.36 -45.72 68.63
C PHE A 482 -25.81 -44.67 67.61
N ASN A 483 -27.08 -44.25 67.65
CA ASN A 483 -27.62 -43.20 66.78
C ASN A 483 -26.92 -41.86 66.99
N ARG A 484 -26.62 -41.49 68.25
CA ARG A 484 -25.82 -40.29 68.55
C ARG A 484 -24.43 -40.37 67.91
N LYS A 485 -23.74 -41.51 68.00
CA LYS A 485 -22.41 -41.70 67.38
C LYS A 485 -22.47 -41.74 65.85
N LYS A 486 -23.51 -42.37 65.27
CA LYS A 486 -23.80 -42.35 63.84
C LYS A 486 -23.97 -40.93 63.31
N ASN A 487 -24.72 -40.08 64.02
CA ASN A 487 -24.92 -38.68 63.62
C ASN A 487 -23.60 -37.88 63.67
N GLN A 488 -22.74 -38.13 64.67
CA GLN A 488 -21.40 -37.52 64.73
C GLN A 488 -20.53 -37.94 63.53
N LEU A 489 -20.58 -39.21 63.13
CA LEU A 489 -19.85 -39.70 61.95
C LEU A 489 -20.37 -39.10 60.64
N SER A 490 -21.69 -39.00 60.50
CA SER A 490 -22.32 -38.39 59.32
C SER A 490 -21.92 -36.92 59.14
N PHE A 491 -21.80 -36.16 60.24
CA PHE A 491 -21.28 -34.80 60.21
C PHE A 491 -19.82 -34.74 59.75
N LEU A 492 -18.95 -35.63 60.24
CA LEU A 492 -17.54 -35.69 59.83
C LEU A 492 -17.38 -36.01 58.33
N LEU A 493 -18.18 -36.94 57.81
CA LEU A 493 -18.21 -37.25 56.37
C LEU A 493 -18.65 -36.03 55.54
N THR A 494 -19.64 -35.28 56.03
CA THR A 494 -20.12 -34.06 55.37
C THR A 494 -19.02 -32.98 55.33
N VAL A 495 -18.28 -32.79 56.43
CA VAL A 495 -17.14 -31.84 56.49
C VAL A 495 -16.03 -32.24 55.53
N LEU A 496 -15.72 -33.53 55.41
CA LEU A 496 -14.72 -34.04 54.46
C LEU A 496 -15.16 -33.80 53.01
N MET A 497 -16.42 -34.10 52.66
CA MET A 497 -16.97 -33.82 51.33
C MET A 497 -16.87 -32.33 50.98
N ASN A 498 -17.22 -31.44 51.90
CA ASN A 498 -17.12 -29.99 51.67
C ASN A 498 -15.66 -29.53 51.44
N LYS A 499 -14.68 -30.13 52.11
CA LYS A 499 -13.26 -29.84 51.85
C LYS A 499 -12.83 -30.27 50.45
N ILE A 500 -13.24 -31.47 50.01
CA ILE A 500 -12.96 -31.98 48.66
C ILE A 500 -13.59 -31.06 47.61
N PHE A 501 -14.86 -30.68 47.77
CA PHE A 501 -15.53 -29.74 46.86
C PHE A 501 -14.81 -28.39 46.78
N LYS A 502 -14.33 -27.85 47.91
CA LYS A 502 -13.60 -26.58 47.92
C LYS A 502 -12.29 -26.67 47.12
N SER A 503 -11.49 -27.73 47.29
CA SER A 503 -10.25 -27.90 46.51
C SER A 503 -10.49 -28.04 45.01
N PHE A 504 -11.58 -28.69 44.60
CA PHE A 504 -11.95 -28.76 43.18
C PHE A 504 -12.40 -27.40 42.64
N LYS A 505 -13.16 -26.64 43.43
CA LYS A 505 -13.59 -25.29 43.05
C LYS A 505 -12.39 -24.38 42.81
N ASP A 506 -11.41 -24.36 43.72
CA ASP A 506 -10.22 -23.53 43.59
C ASP A 506 -9.40 -23.88 42.32
N LEU A 507 -9.39 -25.17 41.92
CA LEU A 507 -8.73 -25.64 40.70
C LEU A 507 -9.49 -25.22 39.43
N ILE A 508 -10.82 -25.34 39.43
CA ILE A 508 -11.68 -24.84 38.33
C ILE A 508 -11.51 -23.33 38.16
N ASP A 509 -11.47 -22.58 39.26
CA ASP A 509 -11.26 -21.13 39.23
C ASP A 509 -9.87 -20.79 38.64
N THR A 510 -8.82 -21.55 39.01
CA THR A 510 -7.45 -21.38 38.47
C THR A 510 -7.38 -21.69 36.97
N GLU A 511 -8.02 -22.77 36.53
CA GLU A 511 -8.13 -23.14 35.12
C GLU A 511 -8.89 -22.08 34.31
N SER A 512 -9.98 -21.55 34.86
CA SER A 512 -10.74 -20.47 34.24
C SER A 512 -9.91 -19.20 34.08
N ILE A 513 -9.07 -18.84 35.06
CA ILE A 513 -8.18 -17.69 34.98
C ILE A 513 -7.12 -17.91 33.89
N LEU A 514 -6.48 -19.08 33.86
CA LEU A 514 -5.48 -19.42 32.86
C LEU A 514 -6.00 -19.26 31.43
N PHE A 515 -7.19 -19.80 31.12
CA PHE A 515 -7.77 -19.68 29.79
C PHE A 515 -8.26 -18.26 29.46
N ALA A 516 -8.72 -17.50 30.45
CA ALA A 516 -9.07 -16.09 30.24
C ALA A 516 -7.85 -15.27 29.82
N GLU A 517 -6.70 -15.45 30.48
CA GLU A 517 -5.46 -14.74 30.15
C GLU A 517 -4.91 -15.10 28.75
N ILE A 518 -5.13 -16.33 28.28
CA ILE A 518 -4.65 -16.79 26.95
C ILE A 518 -5.54 -16.27 25.81
N THR A 519 -6.81 -15.96 26.06
CA THR A 519 -7.74 -15.49 25.00
C THR A 519 -7.42 -14.10 24.44
N GLU A 520 -6.68 -13.27 25.17
CA GLU A 520 -6.29 -11.92 24.74
C GLU A 520 -4.86 -11.89 24.17
N ILE A 521 -4.72 -11.63 22.87
CA ILE A 521 -3.40 -11.50 22.20
C ILE A 521 -2.86 -10.06 22.29
N THR A 522 -3.70 -9.09 22.63
CA THR A 522 -3.35 -7.67 22.71
C THR A 522 -2.59 -7.35 24.00
N LYS A 523 -1.35 -6.84 23.88
CA LYS A 523 -0.77 -6.01 24.95
C LYS A 523 -1.62 -4.76 25.05
N GLN A 524 -2.45 -4.68 26.08
CA GLN A 524 -3.33 -3.54 26.33
C GLN A 524 -2.51 -2.23 26.28
N THR A 525 -2.60 -1.53 25.16
CA THR A 525 -2.25 -0.12 25.06
C THR A 525 -3.59 0.61 25.06
N GLU A 526 -3.69 1.54 25.99
CA GLU A 526 -4.89 2.32 26.30
C GLU A 526 -5.56 2.82 25.01
N ASN A 527 -6.88 2.59 24.89
CA ASN A 527 -7.80 3.01 23.80
C ASN A 527 -8.21 1.96 22.76
N PHE A 528 -8.69 0.79 23.21
CA PHE A 528 -9.67 0.03 22.42
C PHE A 528 -11.01 0.02 23.18
N GLU A 529 -11.99 0.75 22.69
CA GLU A 529 -13.39 0.54 23.08
C GLU A 529 -13.79 -0.87 22.59
N GLY A 530 -14.20 -1.71 23.53
CA GLY A 530 -14.39 -3.14 23.32
C GLY A 530 -15.31 -3.46 22.15
N LEU A 531 -14.87 -4.42 21.33
CA LEU A 531 -15.75 -5.17 20.44
C LEU A 531 -16.89 -5.79 21.28
N PRO A 532 -18.17 -5.60 20.90
CA PRO A 532 -19.28 -6.14 21.65
C PRO A 532 -19.20 -7.66 21.79
N PHE A 533 -19.33 -8.13 23.04
CA PHE A 533 -19.25 -9.51 23.52
C PHE A 533 -20.15 -10.53 22.79
N ASN A 534 -21.07 -10.04 21.98
CA ASN A 534 -22.09 -10.78 21.24
C ASN A 534 -21.63 -11.32 19.88
N PHE A 535 -20.40 -11.07 19.41
CA PHE A 535 -19.89 -11.68 18.17
C PHE A 535 -19.04 -12.93 18.40
N ALA A 536 -18.36 -13.05 19.54
CA ALA A 536 -17.47 -14.19 19.84
C ALA A 536 -18.14 -15.34 20.60
N LEU A 537 -19.24 -15.08 21.33
CA LEU A 537 -19.85 -16.11 22.17
C LEU A 537 -20.79 -17.07 21.41
N SER A 538 -21.31 -16.68 20.23
CA SER A 538 -22.31 -17.48 19.52
C SER A 538 -21.75 -18.55 18.59
N SER A 539 -20.47 -18.49 18.19
CA SER A 539 -19.88 -19.46 17.25
C SER A 539 -19.06 -20.55 17.93
N PHE A 540 -18.51 -20.30 19.12
CA PHE A 540 -17.60 -21.24 19.78
C PHE A 540 -18.31 -22.25 20.70
N LEU A 541 -19.51 -21.95 21.20
CA LEU A 541 -20.31 -22.88 22.01
C LEU A 541 -21.19 -23.83 21.17
N ALA A 542 -21.19 -23.72 19.84
CA ALA A 542 -22.05 -24.53 18.98
C ALA A 542 -21.47 -25.92 18.61
N VAL A 543 -20.27 -26.29 19.07
CA VAL A 543 -19.67 -27.59 18.76
C VAL A 543 -19.02 -28.23 19.98
N ARG A 544 -19.84 -28.70 20.92
CA ARG A 544 -19.73 -30.01 21.61
C ARG A 544 -20.76 -30.03 22.75
N LEU A 545 -21.72 -30.96 22.61
CA LEU A 545 -23.00 -31.10 23.33
C LEU A 545 -24.05 -30.11 22.80
N SER A 546 -25.08 -30.63 22.13
CA SER A 546 -26.19 -29.79 21.66
C SER A 546 -26.87 -29.11 22.85
N GLU A 547 -27.43 -27.90 22.65
CA GLU A 547 -28.30 -27.27 23.66
C GLU A 547 -29.37 -28.24 24.17
N ASP A 548 -29.78 -29.18 23.32
CA ASP A 548 -30.74 -30.23 23.64
C ASP A 548 -30.17 -31.26 24.62
N GLU A 549 -28.94 -31.75 24.47
CA GLU A 549 -28.31 -32.70 25.42
C GLU A 549 -28.02 -32.07 26.80
N LEU A 550 -27.63 -30.79 26.81
CA LEU A 550 -27.38 -30.04 28.05
C LEU A 550 -28.69 -29.72 28.77
N LYS A 551 -29.74 -29.32 28.04
CA LYS A 551 -31.10 -29.18 28.57
C LYS A 551 -31.64 -30.52 29.04
N GLU A 552 -31.41 -31.62 28.32
CA GLU A 552 -31.89 -32.95 28.68
C GLU A 552 -31.26 -33.42 30.01
N ARG A 553 -29.95 -33.26 30.19
CA ARG A 553 -29.28 -33.58 31.48
C ARG A 553 -29.71 -32.69 32.63
N ILE A 554 -29.87 -31.38 32.41
CA ILE A 554 -30.37 -30.45 33.44
C ILE A 554 -31.82 -30.81 33.80
N THR A 555 -32.63 -31.20 32.81
CA THR A 555 -34.02 -31.63 33.02
C THR A 555 -34.06 -32.95 33.78
N GLU A 556 -33.17 -33.90 33.48
CA GLU A 556 -33.07 -35.19 34.16
C GLU A 556 -32.66 -35.01 35.64
N ILE A 557 -31.67 -34.17 35.90
CA ILE A 557 -31.22 -33.81 37.27
C ILE A 557 -32.34 -33.09 38.02
N SER A 558 -33.03 -32.12 37.39
CA SER A 558 -34.16 -31.42 37.99
C SER A 558 -35.32 -32.36 38.31
N SER A 559 -35.58 -33.35 37.44
CA SER A 559 -36.59 -34.38 37.69
C SER A 559 -36.24 -35.26 38.90
N LYS A 560 -34.97 -35.64 39.05
CA LYS A 560 -34.49 -36.44 40.20
C LYS A 560 -34.58 -35.63 41.50
N ILE A 561 -34.24 -34.34 41.47
CA ILE A 561 -34.40 -33.45 42.63
C ILE A 561 -35.88 -33.31 43.01
N ASN A 562 -36.78 -33.15 42.03
CA ASN A 562 -38.22 -33.06 42.29
C ASN A 562 -38.82 -34.38 42.80
N GLN A 563 -38.35 -35.53 42.34
CA GLN A 563 -38.74 -36.85 42.87
C GLN A 563 -38.30 -37.02 44.33
N ILE A 564 -37.07 -36.63 44.67
CA ILE A 564 -36.55 -36.68 46.04
C ILE A 564 -37.32 -35.70 46.95
N THR A 565 -37.63 -34.51 46.46
CA THR A 565 -38.38 -33.50 47.23
C THR A 565 -39.83 -33.93 47.45
N SER A 566 -40.47 -34.55 46.45
CA SER A 566 -41.82 -35.10 46.56
C SER A 566 -41.87 -36.29 47.52
N SER A 567 -40.87 -37.17 47.49
CA SER A 567 -40.78 -38.28 48.45
C SER A 567 -40.53 -37.78 49.87
N LEU A 568 -39.69 -36.75 50.05
CA LEU A 568 -39.52 -36.08 51.36
C LEU A 568 -40.85 -35.52 51.88
N GLY A 569 -41.63 -34.83 51.04
CA GLY A 569 -42.95 -34.30 51.40
C GLY A 569 -43.96 -35.40 51.74
N LEU A 570 -43.93 -36.53 51.03
CA LEU A 570 -44.78 -37.69 51.35
C LEU A 570 -44.41 -38.30 52.71
N TYR A 571 -43.12 -38.41 53.03
CA TYR A 571 -42.67 -38.87 54.35
C TYR A 571 -43.08 -37.91 55.47
N GLU A 572 -42.99 -36.59 55.26
CA GLU A 572 -43.44 -35.60 56.24
C GLU A 572 -44.96 -35.64 56.46
N LEU A 573 -45.72 -35.88 55.40
CA LEU A 573 -47.18 -35.97 55.45
C LEU A 573 -47.67 -37.28 56.09
N GLU A 574 -46.98 -38.41 55.85
CA GLU A 574 -47.20 -39.66 56.60
C GLU A 574 -46.86 -39.49 58.08
N ARG A 575 -45.76 -38.79 58.40
CA ARG A 575 -45.39 -38.49 59.79
C ARG A 575 -46.46 -37.66 60.50
N SER A 576 -46.99 -36.63 59.84
CA SER A 576 -48.09 -35.81 60.37
C SER A 576 -49.39 -36.60 60.54
N LYS A 577 -49.72 -37.51 59.61
CA LYS A 577 -50.88 -38.40 59.73
C LYS A 577 -50.72 -39.40 60.88
N LEU A 578 -49.53 -39.93 61.10
CA LEU A 578 -49.25 -40.81 62.24
C LEU A 578 -49.37 -40.06 63.56
N GLU A 579 -48.89 -38.81 63.64
CA GLU A 579 -49.08 -37.93 64.80
C GLU A 579 -50.57 -37.64 65.06
N GLU A 580 -51.37 -37.40 64.01
CA GLU A 580 -52.82 -37.18 64.10
C GLU A 580 -53.59 -38.45 64.51
N ILE A 581 -53.22 -39.62 63.97
CA ILE A 581 -53.80 -40.92 64.34
C ILE A 581 -53.49 -41.25 65.80
N LEU A 582 -52.29 -40.93 66.28
CA LEU A 582 -51.91 -41.12 67.69
C LEU A 582 -52.68 -40.18 68.62
N THR A 583 -52.84 -38.90 68.24
CA THR A 583 -53.66 -37.95 69.02
C THR A 583 -55.15 -38.30 69.01
N ASN A 584 -55.68 -38.81 67.90
CA ASN A 584 -57.08 -39.23 67.82
C ASN A 584 -57.35 -40.59 68.49
N LYS A 585 -56.40 -41.54 68.49
CA LYS A 585 -56.48 -42.76 69.32
C LYS A 585 -56.48 -42.45 70.82
N ALA A 586 -55.80 -41.38 71.24
CA ALA A 586 -55.86 -40.90 72.62
C ALA A 586 -57.22 -40.24 72.98
N LYS A 587 -57.93 -39.64 72.01
CA LYS A 587 -59.27 -39.04 72.22
C LYS A 587 -60.40 -40.06 72.41
N ILE A 588 -60.28 -41.29 71.89
CA ILE A 588 -61.40 -42.26 71.86
C ILE A 588 -61.54 -43.10 73.14
N ARG A 589 -60.56 -43.10 74.07
CA ARG A 589 -60.61 -43.97 75.27
C ARG A 589 -61.04 -43.35 76.60
N GLN A 590 -61.35 -42.06 76.71
CA GLN A 590 -62.02 -41.48 77.90
C GLN A 590 -62.36 -40.01 77.64
N GLY A 591 -63.65 -39.68 77.55
CA GLY A 591 -64.13 -38.33 77.25
C GLY A 591 -63.76 -37.29 78.30
N VAL A 592 -62.66 -36.57 78.08
CA VAL A 592 -62.25 -35.39 78.87
C VAL A 592 -61.63 -34.35 77.92
N SER A 593 -62.13 -33.10 77.96
CA SER A 593 -61.60 -31.97 77.19
C SER A 593 -60.26 -31.47 77.78
N ILE A 594 -59.27 -31.27 76.92
CA ILE A 594 -57.83 -31.10 77.25
C ILE A 594 -57.46 -29.69 77.77
N SER A 595 -58.40 -28.78 77.98
CA SER A 595 -58.04 -27.36 78.16
C SER A 595 -57.62 -26.92 79.56
N ASN A 596 -57.55 -27.75 80.62
CA ASN A 596 -57.00 -27.31 81.94
C ASN A 596 -56.60 -28.46 82.89
N ILE A 597 -55.83 -29.46 82.43
CA ILE A 597 -55.27 -30.49 83.35
C ILE A 597 -53.82 -30.14 83.68
N GLN A 598 -53.61 -29.66 84.91
CA GLN A 598 -52.30 -29.36 85.49
C GLN A 598 -51.84 -30.47 86.42
N CYS A 599 -50.54 -30.76 86.43
CA CYS A 599 -49.95 -31.66 87.41
C CYS A 599 -49.89 -30.95 88.76
N THR A 600 -50.57 -31.46 89.79
CA THR A 600 -50.61 -30.81 91.11
C THR A 600 -49.30 -30.87 91.90
N VAL A 601 -48.30 -31.61 91.41
CA VAL A 601 -46.96 -31.67 92.02
C VAL A 601 -46.03 -30.58 91.48
N CYS A 602 -46.17 -30.18 90.20
CA CYS A 602 -45.30 -29.17 89.59
C CYS A 602 -46.03 -27.94 89.05
N HIS A 603 -47.37 -27.91 89.13
CA HIS A 603 -48.29 -26.88 88.64
C HIS A 603 -48.17 -26.54 87.14
N LYS A 604 -47.50 -27.38 86.34
CA LYS A 604 -47.39 -27.21 84.87
C LYS A 604 -48.49 -27.98 84.13
N ASN A 605 -48.90 -27.47 82.98
CA ASN A 605 -49.85 -28.13 82.08
C ASN A 605 -49.28 -29.43 81.53
N ILE A 606 -50.12 -30.47 81.44
CA ILE A 606 -49.75 -31.80 80.98
C ILE A 606 -49.86 -31.91 79.45
N ASN A 607 -48.78 -32.31 78.76
CA ASN A 607 -48.81 -32.63 77.33
C ASN A 607 -48.94 -34.14 77.10
N PHE A 608 -50.14 -34.58 76.74
CA PHE A 608 -50.48 -36.00 76.52
C PHE A 608 -49.68 -36.72 75.41
N VAL A 609 -49.00 -35.98 74.53
CA VAL A 609 -48.24 -36.56 73.40
C VAL A 609 -46.76 -36.75 73.74
N LYS A 610 -46.20 -35.86 74.56
CA LYS A 610 -44.75 -35.85 74.87
C LYS A 610 -44.43 -36.34 76.28
N ASP A 611 -45.34 -36.18 77.23
CA ASP A 611 -45.08 -36.47 78.63
C ASP A 611 -45.54 -37.89 79.01
N LYS A 612 -44.72 -38.62 79.78
CA LYS A 612 -45.15 -39.87 80.42
C LYS A 612 -46.04 -39.53 81.60
N LEU A 613 -47.24 -40.11 81.67
CA LEU A 613 -48.26 -39.79 82.66
C LEU A 613 -48.63 -41.00 83.50
N ILE A 614 -48.91 -40.75 84.78
CA ILE A 614 -49.54 -41.72 85.68
C ILE A 614 -50.85 -41.13 86.17
N MET A 615 -51.87 -42.00 86.25
CA MET A 615 -53.17 -41.68 86.82
C MET A 615 -53.31 -42.39 88.17
N CYS A 616 -53.82 -41.70 89.18
CA CYS A 616 -54.20 -42.35 90.42
C CYS A 616 -55.43 -43.24 90.17
N PRO A 617 -55.38 -44.55 90.48
CA PRO A 617 -56.51 -45.45 90.28
C PRO A 617 -57.72 -45.14 91.20
N PHE A 618 -57.50 -44.43 92.32
CA PHE A 618 -58.57 -44.10 93.27
C PHE A 618 -59.31 -42.81 92.93
N CYS A 619 -58.61 -41.73 92.54
CA CYS A 619 -59.23 -40.41 92.31
C CYS A 619 -59.15 -39.93 90.85
N GLY A 620 -58.54 -40.68 89.95
CA GLY A 620 -58.45 -40.34 88.52
C GLY A 620 -57.55 -39.13 88.20
N SER A 621 -56.88 -38.55 89.18
CA SER A 621 -55.95 -37.42 88.98
C SER A 621 -54.71 -37.84 88.20
N ARG A 622 -54.24 -36.97 87.30
CA ARG A 622 -53.11 -37.24 86.39
C ARG A 622 -51.89 -36.41 86.77
N PHE A 623 -50.72 -37.04 86.75
CA PHE A 623 -49.45 -36.42 87.10
C PHE A 623 -48.38 -36.78 86.06
N HIS A 624 -47.36 -35.94 85.91
CA HIS A 624 -46.15 -36.36 85.20
C HIS A 624 -45.51 -37.53 85.95
N TYR A 625 -45.11 -38.56 85.22
CA TYR A 625 -44.55 -39.80 85.75
C TYR A 625 -43.45 -39.54 86.78
N LEU A 626 -42.47 -38.68 86.44
CA LEU A 626 -41.36 -38.36 87.34
C LEU A 626 -41.81 -37.58 88.58
N CYS A 627 -42.81 -36.70 88.46
CA CYS A 627 -43.28 -35.91 89.59
C CYS A 627 -44.03 -36.76 90.62
N VAL A 628 -44.85 -37.72 90.17
CA VAL A 628 -45.55 -38.63 91.09
C VAL A 628 -44.66 -39.75 91.59
N ALA A 629 -43.70 -40.23 90.78
CA ALA A 629 -42.73 -41.23 91.22
C ALA A 629 -41.87 -40.73 92.40
N ASP A 630 -41.43 -39.46 92.34
CA ASP A 630 -40.65 -38.86 93.43
C ASP A 630 -41.48 -38.56 94.69
N TRP A 631 -42.80 -38.40 94.56
CA TRP A 631 -43.72 -38.26 95.68
C TRP A 631 -44.05 -39.61 96.32
N LEU A 632 -44.34 -40.63 95.50
CA LEU A 632 -44.66 -41.99 95.95
C LEU A 632 -43.48 -42.63 96.67
N SER A 633 -42.24 -42.36 96.23
CA SER A 633 -41.04 -42.86 96.92
C SER A 633 -40.88 -42.33 98.34
N LYS A 634 -41.44 -41.15 98.66
CA LYS A 634 -41.32 -40.50 99.98
C LYS A 634 -42.50 -40.75 100.90
N HIS A 635 -43.72 -40.78 100.36
CA HIS A 635 -44.95 -40.76 101.17
C HIS A 635 -45.90 -41.93 100.92
N ASN A 636 -45.57 -42.83 99.97
CA ASN A 636 -46.36 -43.98 99.55
C ASN A 636 -47.89 -43.72 99.48
N SER A 637 -48.28 -42.52 99.03
CA SER A 637 -49.68 -42.08 98.99
C SER A 637 -49.90 -41.11 97.84
N CYS A 638 -51.13 -41.04 97.33
CA CYS A 638 -51.47 -40.13 96.24
C CYS A 638 -51.40 -38.66 96.72
N PRO A 639 -50.72 -37.73 95.99
CA PRO A 639 -50.67 -36.32 96.37
C PRO A 639 -52.05 -35.64 96.47
N MET A 640 -53.06 -36.17 95.77
CA MET A 640 -54.38 -35.54 95.69
C MET A 640 -55.42 -36.17 96.64
N CYS A 641 -55.46 -37.50 96.75
CA CYS A 641 -56.46 -38.18 97.59
C CYS A 641 -55.89 -38.86 98.83
N GLN A 642 -54.57 -38.82 99.03
CA GLN A 642 -53.84 -39.36 100.19
C GLN A 642 -54.03 -40.86 100.49
N ASN A 643 -54.74 -41.61 99.65
CA ASN A 643 -54.81 -43.07 99.76
C ASN A 643 -53.40 -43.67 99.64
N GLN A 644 -53.06 -44.54 100.58
CA GLN A 644 -51.82 -45.31 100.57
C GLN A 644 -51.90 -46.47 99.58
N PHE A 645 -50.81 -46.72 98.86
CA PHE A 645 -50.71 -47.85 97.95
C PHE A 645 -50.08 -49.03 98.70
N LEU A 646 -50.72 -50.21 98.64
CA LEU A 646 -50.19 -51.44 99.25
C LEU A 646 -48.91 -51.85 98.51
N ASP A 647 -47.82 -52.06 99.25
CA ASP A 647 -46.57 -52.59 98.70
C ASP A 647 -46.67 -54.12 98.55
N PRO A 648 -46.63 -54.67 97.32
CA PRO A 648 -46.73 -56.12 97.09
C PRO A 648 -45.51 -56.91 97.60
N SER A 649 -44.44 -56.24 98.04
CA SER A 649 -43.19 -56.87 98.49
C SER A 649 -43.07 -57.07 100.01
N LEU A 650 -44.11 -56.75 100.78
CA LEU A 650 -44.13 -56.83 102.25
C LEU A 650 -44.43 -58.22 102.87
N GLY A 651 -44.40 -59.32 102.10
CA GLY A 651 -44.42 -60.68 102.68
C GLY A 651 -45.64 -61.02 103.57
N LEU A 652 -46.80 -60.38 103.36
CA LEU A 652 -47.99 -60.50 104.20
C LEU A 652 -48.95 -61.65 103.80
N PHE A 653 -48.47 -62.65 103.04
CA PHE A 653 -49.24 -63.85 102.72
C PHE A 653 -48.37 -65.11 102.87
N GLU A 654 -47.79 -65.30 104.06
CA GLU A 654 -47.57 -66.64 104.61
C GLU A 654 -48.67 -66.90 105.67
N SER A 655 -49.21 -68.11 105.63
CA SER A 655 -50.57 -68.52 105.98
C SER A 655 -50.91 -68.69 107.45
N GLU A 656 -52.17 -68.35 107.81
CA GLU A 656 -53.14 -69.26 108.43
C GLU A 656 -54.49 -69.17 107.70
#